data_AF-A0A8K1FK20-F1
#
_entry.id   AF-A0A8K1FK20-F1
#
_cell.length_a   1.000
_cell.length_b   1.000
_cell.length_c   1.000
_cell.angle_alpha   90.00
_cell.angle_beta   90.00
_cell.angle_gamma   90.00
#
_symmetry.space_group_name_H-M   'P 1'
#
loop_
_entity.id
_entity.type
_entity.pdbx_description
1 polymer ?
#
loop_
_entity_poly.entity_id
_entity_poly.type
_entity_poly.pdbx_seq_one_letter_code
_entity_poly.pdbx_strand_id
1 'polypeptide(L)'
;MVSASPGARADGDLMATTEIAEAASIAAWLRFYVEKDGHQQTQRIALTVLELLRVAFPVIYEDVLAANAGALDGREWSIIVMLLEAFYETSLGIDKALLVEISTMEDASQHPELVKLLEFVLGAVVQSDEKARFVRDIMIMDDAVQVDIMAVIERVLSHAANPTAAAAMSEPVSSEASDVTTQQRGPSSPATSTNGRVDSPSSARSPLHLSRNAEFDRLKRENGVLKDENAHFSKELEQLESKYQHANAENATLVSSIQELKLQSEIDLLKKERTIRNYFDDRIQTLQQDLDTALSQLEEKTTVAKEVSELRDEIDLLRPAADKLAKAEAMLAKYKTKIEELTSAKEKLRRTEEANSELVEKNLALESQVAKAASLQRKLADAKDANTTIQFRVSELEAQLSRQGAELDAKRQECEVSAAALHEAAVLNQQLQETVDHQLQGSGGSYGPASVGVGDGMSELNPELMQKLARLEHENATLKSQIDGSTSDRIDSLLDEIDDLTRLKKSFESKYFETSDLLKSTQAELKNEQVRVSDWEATYTKQSEELAEMTQDRNATLDLLQQAKIAISELESIKLSLERNVADLQARQKELEDDRQRRLAHIASATEDLRRTTETLYMTNERKSCLEEDVLAHEMARAEELHVRQQLSATINALELHNQSLEDQIDTMNGNIARLEERVDEMVVAAQEKQEEYEVLSDSLKRTQEDLSVSQSTCTDLEESLSNLRDEKEVVSFNLEAAKKELQVLADEKSETIAHMTGLARTTKERFESHEAKLRETVKLQLDANRRLMEVNQAVKEKLMHKEAQNTQLENAVTRLESRVMLLEREKTHYSTEEGRKWETAKDVGSFSPELNSHLTQIMAELDKLRKEHMDLEHRHYKCRSDSQTGGGSDVSKNYYLDRVRQLQLAKAQEEDKKRELLLVNAKLIQDQKQYQVKHALAVQEVQQLKEKTHTWMLRDERRRKEVEQLKERIQQLEQDKERMQTSNIVKDVSSASGPPLDPASTESPLAPEESNDTAEATLPETPQRPAQDDEQENIPPFNDSSAQQTSDRKRKLDIDEDPTEQVDTLTLDSVIKPLAVDPSIQRRDHNRGKRRLSHFITNRPAMSEEAEKPSECQQQ
;
A
#
# COMPACT_ATOMS: atom_id res chain seq x y z
N MET A 1 -4.04 -92.25 59.95
CA MET A 1 -4.45 -92.13 58.53
C MET A 1 -4.44 -90.65 58.15
N VAL A 2 -4.18 -90.30 56.89
CA VAL A 2 -4.48 -88.99 56.25
C VAL A 2 -4.07 -87.76 57.10
N SER A 3 -2.78 -87.40 57.13
CA SER A 3 -2.14 -86.42 56.21
C SER A 3 -2.66 -84.98 56.34
N ALA A 4 -1.90 -84.14 57.06
CA ALA A 4 -2.06 -82.69 57.09
C ALA A 4 -0.97 -82.02 56.25
N SER A 5 -1.35 -81.13 55.33
CA SER A 5 -0.41 -80.35 54.51
C SER A 5 -0.05 -79.02 55.16
N PRO A 6 1.21 -78.56 55.06
CA PRO A 6 1.59 -77.21 55.50
C PRO A 6 1.24 -76.18 54.41
N GLY A 7 0.17 -75.40 54.60
CA GLY A 7 -0.26 -74.36 53.65
C GLY A 7 -0.29 -72.94 54.25
N ALA A 8 -0.94 -72.77 55.41
CA ALA A 8 -1.36 -71.48 55.97
C ALA A 8 -0.24 -70.59 56.58
N ARG A 9 0.94 -70.55 55.94
CA ARG A 9 2.04 -69.61 56.25
C ARG A 9 2.79 -69.09 55.03
N ALA A 10 2.49 -69.56 53.81
CA ALA A 10 3.10 -69.03 52.59
C ALA A 10 2.36 -67.79 52.05
N ASP A 11 1.02 -67.83 52.03
CA ASP A 11 0.20 -66.78 51.40
C ASP A 11 0.33 -65.41 52.08
N GLY A 12 0.57 -65.38 53.39
CA GLY A 12 0.80 -64.15 54.14
C GLY A 12 2.14 -63.47 53.82
N ASP A 13 3.21 -64.24 53.66
CA ASP A 13 4.50 -63.71 53.18
C ASP A 13 4.39 -63.29 51.70
N LEU A 14 3.67 -64.07 50.87
CA LEU A 14 3.49 -63.72 49.46
C LEU A 14 2.76 -62.38 49.27
N MET A 15 1.61 -62.19 49.94
CA MET A 15 0.84 -60.93 49.86
C MET A 15 1.66 -59.73 50.36
N ALA A 16 2.39 -59.88 51.47
CA ALA A 16 3.29 -58.84 51.96
C ALA A 16 4.42 -58.54 50.96
N THR A 17 4.97 -59.55 50.26
CA THR A 17 5.98 -59.29 49.22
C THR A 17 5.42 -58.62 47.96
N THR A 18 4.16 -58.86 47.59
CA THR A 18 3.53 -58.16 46.45
C THR A 18 3.22 -56.70 46.79
N GLU A 19 2.66 -56.40 47.97
CA GLU A 19 2.41 -55.02 48.41
C GLU A 19 3.72 -54.20 48.48
N ILE A 20 4.82 -54.82 48.94
CA ILE A 20 6.14 -54.18 48.99
C ILE A 20 6.74 -53.98 47.58
N ALA A 21 6.49 -54.89 46.63
CA ALA A 21 6.94 -54.75 45.25
C ALA A 21 6.19 -53.61 44.53
N GLU A 22 4.85 -53.60 44.62
CA GLU A 22 4.01 -52.56 44.03
C GLU A 22 4.32 -51.18 44.61
N ALA A 23 4.51 -51.07 45.94
CA ALA A 23 4.97 -49.84 46.58
C ALA A 23 6.33 -49.34 46.03
N ALA A 24 7.26 -50.26 45.71
CA ALA A 24 8.53 -49.91 45.10
C ALA A 24 8.37 -49.47 43.63
N SER A 25 7.46 -50.08 42.88
CA SER A 25 7.14 -49.73 41.48
C SER A 25 6.39 -48.39 41.35
N ILE A 26 5.44 -48.09 42.25
CA ILE A 26 4.82 -46.76 42.38
C ILE A 26 5.86 -45.70 42.75
N ALA A 27 6.78 -46.01 43.67
CA ALA A 27 7.88 -45.11 44.02
C ALA A 27 8.89 -44.93 42.86
N ALA A 28 9.04 -45.92 41.97
CA ALA A 28 9.84 -45.80 40.75
C ALA A 28 9.15 -44.90 39.71
N TRP A 29 7.83 -45.02 39.54
CA TRP A 29 7.03 -44.15 38.67
C TRP A 29 7.12 -42.68 39.07
N LEU A 30 6.98 -42.35 40.36
CA LEU A 30 7.15 -40.97 40.82
C LEU A 30 8.58 -40.46 40.66
N ARG A 31 9.59 -41.33 40.86
CA ARG A 31 11.01 -40.98 40.64
C ARG A 31 11.34 -40.66 39.18
N PHE A 32 10.55 -41.11 38.21
CA PHE A 32 10.68 -40.70 36.81
C PHE A 32 10.43 -39.18 36.62
N TYR A 33 9.60 -38.58 37.49
CA TYR A 33 9.24 -37.16 37.46
C TYR A 33 9.98 -36.30 38.52
N VAL A 34 10.93 -36.86 39.29
CA VAL A 34 11.67 -36.14 40.34
C VAL A 34 13.14 -35.95 39.95
N GLU A 35 13.55 -34.69 39.79
CA GLU A 35 14.92 -34.35 39.35
C GLU A 35 15.98 -34.47 40.46
N LYS A 36 17.23 -34.71 40.04
CA LYS A 36 18.19 -35.57 40.76
C LYS A 36 19.17 -34.86 41.71
N ASP A 37 18.77 -33.76 42.35
CA ASP A 37 19.57 -33.08 43.38
C ASP A 37 18.91 -33.16 44.76
N GLY A 38 19.62 -33.73 45.74
CA GLY A 38 19.01 -34.22 46.97
C GLY A 38 19.10 -33.29 48.18
N HIS A 39 17.96 -32.69 48.57
CA HIS A 39 17.58 -32.46 49.97
C HIS A 39 16.04 -32.47 50.09
N GLN A 40 15.55 -32.96 51.24
CA GLN A 40 14.12 -33.13 51.63
C GLN A 40 13.20 -33.80 50.58
N GLN A 41 13.04 -35.11 50.69
CA GLN A 41 12.34 -35.92 49.69
C GLN A 41 10.81 -35.85 49.77
N THR A 42 10.21 -35.78 50.97
CA THR A 42 8.75 -35.87 51.16
C THR A 42 7.99 -34.66 50.58
N GLN A 43 8.43 -33.44 50.88
CA GLN A 43 7.78 -32.22 50.36
C GLN A 43 7.90 -32.11 48.83
N ARG A 44 9.03 -32.57 48.27
CA ARG A 44 9.21 -32.64 46.81
C ARG A 44 8.26 -33.64 46.14
N ILE A 45 7.97 -34.79 46.76
CA ILE A 45 6.96 -35.73 46.24
C ILE A 45 5.59 -35.04 46.19
N ALA A 46 5.20 -34.31 47.24
CA ALA A 46 3.93 -33.56 47.24
C ALA A 46 3.87 -32.53 46.10
N LEU A 47 4.92 -31.71 45.92
CA LEU A 47 4.99 -30.74 44.83
C LEU A 47 4.97 -31.40 43.43
N THR A 48 5.64 -32.53 43.25
CA THR A 48 5.59 -33.30 41.99
C THR A 48 4.19 -33.88 41.74
N VAL A 49 3.50 -34.37 42.78
CA VAL A 49 2.12 -34.87 42.67
C VAL A 49 1.14 -33.74 42.35
N LEU A 50 1.29 -32.55 42.95
CA LEU A 50 0.49 -31.37 42.61
C LEU A 50 0.66 -30.97 41.14
N GLU A 51 1.88 -30.94 40.61
CA GLU A 51 2.11 -30.60 39.20
C GLU A 51 1.60 -31.70 38.24
N LEU A 52 1.70 -32.99 38.61
CA LEU A 52 1.08 -34.08 37.86
C LEU A 52 -0.45 -33.95 37.82
N LEU A 53 -1.10 -33.64 38.95
CA LEU A 53 -2.55 -33.41 39.03
C LEU A 53 -2.97 -32.13 38.31
N ARG A 54 -2.13 -31.07 38.31
CA ARG A 54 -2.35 -29.85 37.53
C ARG A 54 -2.37 -30.12 36.03
N VAL A 55 -1.40 -30.90 35.53
CA VAL A 55 -1.33 -31.29 34.12
C VAL A 55 -2.49 -32.22 33.74
N ALA A 56 -2.92 -33.10 34.66
CA ALA A 56 -4.05 -34.00 34.44
C ALA A 56 -5.42 -33.29 34.46
N PHE A 57 -5.61 -32.33 35.36
CA PHE A 57 -6.92 -31.73 35.68
C PHE A 57 -6.86 -30.20 35.90
N PRO A 58 -6.43 -29.40 34.90
CA PRO A 58 -6.16 -27.97 35.10
C PRO A 58 -7.38 -27.17 35.58
N VAL A 59 -8.61 -27.55 35.21
CA VAL A 59 -9.83 -26.87 35.67
C VAL A 59 -10.07 -27.12 37.17
N ILE A 60 -10.13 -28.38 37.59
CA ILE A 60 -10.31 -28.77 39.00
C ILE A 60 -9.17 -28.21 39.86
N TYR A 61 -7.95 -28.16 39.32
CA TYR A 61 -6.77 -27.62 39.98
C TYR A 61 -6.90 -26.13 40.33
N GLU A 62 -7.25 -25.29 39.35
CA GLU A 62 -7.42 -23.85 39.58
C GLU A 62 -8.69 -23.55 40.42
N ASP A 63 -9.77 -24.33 40.27
CA ASP A 63 -10.98 -24.19 41.10
C ASP A 63 -10.72 -24.48 42.59
N VAL A 64 -10.04 -25.60 42.91
CA VAL A 64 -9.72 -25.96 44.30
C VAL A 64 -8.69 -25.01 44.92
N LEU A 65 -7.77 -24.44 44.13
CA LEU A 65 -6.86 -23.38 44.61
C LEU A 65 -7.57 -22.05 44.83
N ALA A 66 -8.48 -21.65 43.93
CA ALA A 66 -9.27 -20.43 44.10
C ALA A 66 -10.13 -20.48 45.36
N ALA A 67 -10.67 -21.65 45.70
CA ALA A 67 -11.40 -21.88 46.96
C ALA A 67 -10.51 -21.83 48.23
N ASN A 68 -9.19 -22.04 48.10
CA ASN A 68 -8.26 -22.19 49.22
C ASN A 68 -7.13 -21.14 49.24
N ALA A 69 -7.40 -19.94 48.72
CA ALA A 69 -6.40 -18.88 48.50
C ALA A 69 -5.64 -18.46 49.78
N GLY A 70 -4.47 -19.05 50.00
CA GLY A 70 -3.53 -18.78 51.08
C GLY A 70 -2.17 -19.42 50.80
N ALA A 71 -1.16 -19.16 51.64
CA ALA A 71 0.18 -19.68 51.41
C ALA A 71 0.21 -21.23 51.38
N LEU A 72 0.91 -21.77 50.38
CA LEU A 72 1.02 -23.21 50.07
C LEU A 72 1.91 -23.98 51.05
N ASP A 73 2.83 -23.29 51.75
CA ASP A 73 3.80 -23.89 52.67
C ASP A 73 3.10 -24.77 53.72
N GLY A 74 3.33 -26.09 53.65
CA GLY A 74 2.88 -27.07 54.64
C GLY A 74 1.43 -27.57 54.50
N ARG A 75 0.73 -27.30 53.39
CA ARG A 75 -0.62 -27.84 53.11
C ARG A 75 -0.75 -28.59 51.78
N GLU A 76 0.38 -28.92 51.15
CA GLU A 76 0.44 -29.58 49.84
C GLU A 76 -0.36 -30.89 49.80
N TRP A 77 -0.23 -31.74 50.82
CA TRP A 77 -0.97 -33.01 50.92
C TRP A 77 -2.49 -32.83 51.10
N SER A 78 -2.92 -31.82 51.87
CA SER A 78 -4.34 -31.52 52.04
C SER A 78 -4.98 -31.07 50.71
N ILE A 79 -4.24 -30.28 49.91
CA ILE A 79 -4.67 -29.87 48.57
C ILE A 79 -4.73 -31.08 47.63
N ILE A 80 -3.75 -31.99 47.66
CA ILE A 80 -3.78 -33.25 46.89
C ILE A 80 -5.03 -34.07 47.21
N VAL A 81 -5.37 -34.25 48.50
CA VAL A 81 -6.56 -35.00 48.90
C VAL A 81 -7.84 -34.30 48.43
N MET A 82 -7.97 -32.97 48.57
CA MET A 82 -9.12 -32.22 48.06
C MET A 82 -9.27 -32.31 46.52
N LEU A 83 -8.17 -32.30 45.78
CA LEU A 83 -8.18 -32.48 44.32
C LEU A 83 -8.65 -33.89 43.92
N LEU A 84 -8.22 -34.92 44.64
CA LEU A 84 -8.65 -36.30 44.40
C LEU A 84 -10.10 -36.53 44.83
N GLU A 85 -10.54 -35.98 45.97
CA GLU A 85 -11.95 -35.98 46.36
C GLU A 85 -12.81 -35.34 45.28
N ALA A 86 -12.47 -34.12 44.84
CA ALA A 86 -13.19 -33.43 43.77
C ALA A 86 -13.19 -34.23 42.44
N PHE A 87 -12.07 -34.85 42.06
CA PHE A 87 -11.98 -35.68 40.86
C PHE A 87 -12.85 -36.94 40.95
N TYR A 88 -12.73 -37.74 42.01
CA TYR A 88 -13.44 -39.02 42.15
C TYR A 88 -14.94 -38.81 42.41
N GLU A 89 -15.34 -37.75 43.12
CA GLU A 89 -16.73 -37.34 43.32
C GLU A 89 -17.37 -36.88 41.99
N THR A 90 -16.66 -36.06 41.19
CA THR A 90 -17.17 -35.53 39.90
C THR A 90 -17.14 -36.54 38.76
N SER A 91 -16.13 -37.41 38.69
CA SER A 91 -15.81 -38.20 37.49
C SER A 91 -16.22 -39.67 37.59
N LEU A 92 -16.31 -40.22 38.80
CA LEU A 92 -16.61 -41.63 39.05
C LEU A 92 -17.76 -41.86 40.05
N GLY A 93 -18.19 -40.84 40.80
CA GLY A 93 -19.30 -40.96 41.76
C GLY A 93 -19.01 -41.90 42.93
N ILE A 94 -17.74 -42.04 43.31
CA ILE A 94 -17.33 -42.89 44.44
C ILE A 94 -17.69 -42.20 45.75
N ASP A 95 -18.24 -42.96 46.70
CA ASP A 95 -18.62 -42.45 48.02
C ASP A 95 -17.39 -41.92 48.80
N LYS A 96 -17.56 -40.74 49.40
CA LYS A 96 -16.52 -39.95 50.08
C LYS A 96 -15.85 -40.74 51.22
N ALA A 97 -16.56 -41.71 51.80
CA ALA A 97 -16.08 -42.60 52.83
C ALA A 97 -14.77 -43.35 52.50
N LEU A 98 -14.47 -43.62 51.22
CA LEU A 98 -13.21 -44.27 50.80
C LEU A 98 -11.99 -43.35 50.79
N LEU A 99 -12.17 -42.02 50.76
CA LEU A 99 -11.11 -41.02 50.80
C LEU A 99 -10.91 -40.43 52.21
N VAL A 100 -11.99 -40.37 53.02
CA VAL A 100 -11.98 -39.85 54.40
C VAL A 100 -10.96 -40.54 55.32
N GLU A 101 -10.60 -41.79 55.06
CA GLU A 101 -9.55 -42.49 55.82
C GLU A 101 -8.17 -41.81 55.66
N ILE A 102 -7.90 -41.21 54.49
CA ILE A 102 -6.67 -40.46 54.19
C ILE A 102 -6.74 -39.02 54.72
N SER A 103 -7.93 -38.42 54.75
CA SER A 103 -8.14 -37.01 55.16
C SER A 103 -7.85 -36.73 56.65
N THR A 104 -7.41 -37.74 57.43
CA THR A 104 -6.93 -37.61 58.82
C THR A 104 -5.39 -37.49 58.95
N MET A 105 -4.66 -37.51 57.83
CA MET A 105 -3.19 -37.42 57.78
C MET A 105 -2.63 -36.00 58.02
N GLU A 106 -2.58 -35.53 59.27
CA GLU A 106 -1.75 -34.35 59.61
C GLU A 106 -0.23 -34.64 59.53
N ASP A 107 0.16 -35.92 59.60
CA ASP A 107 1.56 -36.37 59.64
C ASP A 107 1.83 -37.45 58.57
N ALA A 108 1.92 -37.02 57.30
CA ALA A 108 2.12 -37.88 56.11
C ALA A 108 3.53 -38.50 56.00
N SER A 109 4.15 -38.83 57.13
CA SER A 109 5.45 -39.49 57.27
C SER A 109 5.36 -41.02 57.32
N GLN A 110 4.15 -41.59 57.38
CA GLN A 110 3.91 -43.03 57.43
C GLN A 110 3.81 -43.64 56.02
N HIS A 111 4.76 -44.53 55.69
CA HIS A 111 4.91 -45.11 54.35
C HIS A 111 3.68 -45.82 53.74
N PRO A 112 2.87 -46.64 54.45
CA PRO A 112 1.83 -47.43 53.78
C PRO A 112 0.62 -46.60 53.30
N GLU A 113 0.25 -45.56 54.04
CA GLU A 113 -0.89 -44.70 53.69
C GLU A 113 -0.53 -43.73 52.56
N LEU A 114 0.73 -43.26 52.53
CA LEU A 114 1.30 -42.56 51.38
C LEU A 114 1.25 -43.41 50.10
N VAL A 115 1.54 -44.72 50.17
CA VAL A 115 1.43 -45.60 48.98
C VAL A 115 -0.01 -45.66 48.46
N LYS A 116 -1.01 -45.89 49.32
CA LYS A 116 -2.43 -45.89 48.93
C LYS A 116 -2.86 -44.58 48.25
N LEU A 117 -2.47 -43.43 48.82
CA LEU A 117 -2.75 -42.12 48.22
C LEU A 117 -2.15 -42.01 46.81
N LEU A 118 -0.94 -42.55 46.60
CA LEU A 118 -0.27 -42.54 45.31
C LEU A 118 -0.87 -43.56 44.31
N GLU A 119 -1.49 -44.65 44.76
CA GLU A 119 -2.34 -45.50 43.90
C GLU A 119 -3.53 -44.68 43.36
N PHE A 120 -4.21 -43.91 44.21
CA PHE A 120 -5.32 -43.05 43.79
C PHE A 120 -4.88 -41.90 42.87
N VAL A 121 -3.70 -41.32 43.07
CA VAL A 121 -3.09 -40.35 42.13
C VAL A 121 -2.84 -41.01 40.77
N LEU A 122 -2.20 -42.18 40.74
CA LEU A 122 -1.92 -42.94 39.53
C LEU A 122 -3.21 -43.29 38.75
N GLY A 123 -4.23 -43.78 39.45
CA GLY A 123 -5.55 -44.06 38.88
C GLY A 123 -6.21 -42.83 38.25
N ALA A 124 -6.16 -41.69 38.93
CA ALA A 124 -6.72 -40.43 38.43
C ALA A 124 -5.93 -39.93 37.20
N VAL A 125 -4.60 -39.84 37.30
CA VAL A 125 -3.71 -39.38 36.22
C VAL A 125 -3.87 -40.21 34.94
N VAL A 126 -4.08 -41.53 35.07
CA VAL A 126 -4.35 -42.44 33.92
C VAL A 126 -5.78 -42.31 33.36
N GLN A 127 -6.73 -41.74 34.12
CA GLN A 127 -8.08 -41.44 33.60
C GLN A 127 -8.22 -40.07 32.93
N SER A 128 -7.32 -39.12 33.23
CA SER A 128 -7.30 -37.74 32.71
C SER A 128 -7.47 -37.60 31.19
N ASP A 129 -7.82 -36.41 30.71
CA ASP A 129 -7.89 -36.14 29.26
C ASP A 129 -6.51 -36.30 28.59
N GLU A 130 -5.44 -35.93 29.30
CA GLU A 130 -4.04 -36.10 28.88
C GLU A 130 -3.47 -37.51 29.14
N LYS A 131 -4.29 -38.52 29.45
CA LYS A 131 -3.85 -39.92 29.70
C LYS A 131 -2.94 -40.51 28.62
N ALA A 132 -3.06 -40.07 27.37
CA ALA A 132 -2.20 -40.50 26.25
C ALA A 132 -0.72 -40.05 26.37
N ARG A 133 -0.41 -39.14 27.30
CA ARG A 133 0.93 -38.79 27.76
C ARG A 133 1.36 -39.75 28.88
N PHE A 134 0.63 -39.80 29.99
CA PHE A 134 1.03 -40.57 31.16
C PHE A 134 1.12 -42.10 30.89
N VAL A 135 0.22 -42.66 30.08
CA VAL A 135 0.31 -44.06 29.64
C VAL A 135 1.55 -44.30 28.77
N ARG A 136 1.97 -43.31 27.96
CA ARG A 136 3.20 -43.42 27.15
C ARG A 136 4.44 -43.40 28.03
N ASP A 137 4.46 -42.56 29.06
CA ASP A 137 5.56 -42.48 30.02
C ASP A 137 5.70 -43.80 30.79
N ILE A 138 4.58 -44.40 31.24
CA ILE A 138 4.54 -45.74 31.85
C ILE A 138 5.08 -46.81 30.88
N MET A 139 4.68 -46.79 29.60
CA MET A 139 5.14 -47.73 28.57
C MET A 139 6.65 -47.60 28.19
N ILE A 140 7.38 -46.66 28.78
CA ILE A 140 8.84 -46.47 28.62
C ILE A 140 9.62 -46.99 29.85
N MET A 141 8.92 -47.36 30.93
CA MET A 141 9.54 -47.94 32.16
C MET A 141 9.91 -49.42 31.99
N ASP A 142 10.66 -49.99 32.94
CA ASP A 142 11.00 -51.42 32.93
C ASP A 142 9.75 -52.32 33.00
N ASP A 143 9.71 -53.41 32.21
CA ASP A 143 8.55 -54.32 32.07
C ASP A 143 7.94 -54.77 33.41
N ALA A 144 8.76 -55.03 34.43
CA ALA A 144 8.29 -55.42 35.76
C ALA A 144 7.48 -54.30 36.44
N VAL A 145 7.98 -53.06 36.37
CA VAL A 145 7.32 -51.86 36.89
C VAL A 145 6.02 -51.60 36.11
N GLN A 146 5.99 -51.86 34.80
CA GLN A 146 4.76 -51.75 34.00
C GLN A 146 3.67 -52.74 34.46
N VAL A 147 4.04 -54.00 34.75
CA VAL A 147 3.09 -55.03 35.21
C VAL A 147 2.50 -54.67 36.59
N ASP A 148 3.35 -54.27 37.54
CA ASP A 148 2.90 -53.85 38.87
C ASP A 148 1.96 -52.63 38.79
N ILE A 149 2.34 -51.61 38.02
CA ILE A 149 1.54 -50.40 37.78
C ILE A 149 0.20 -50.75 37.14
N MET A 150 0.16 -51.68 36.18
CA MET A 150 -1.08 -52.10 35.53
C MET A 150 -2.00 -52.84 36.51
N ALA A 151 -1.47 -53.69 37.39
CA ALA A 151 -2.24 -54.35 38.45
C ALA A 151 -2.82 -53.34 39.47
N VAL A 152 -2.05 -52.31 39.84
CA VAL A 152 -2.51 -51.20 40.70
C VAL A 152 -3.63 -50.40 40.02
N ILE A 153 -3.50 -50.08 38.74
CA ILE A 153 -4.56 -49.39 37.97
C ILE A 153 -5.82 -50.25 37.90
N GLU A 154 -5.71 -51.53 37.55
CA GLU A 154 -6.87 -52.46 37.53
C GLU A 154 -7.53 -52.60 38.91
N ARG A 155 -6.76 -52.57 40.00
CA ARG A 155 -7.28 -52.54 41.39
C ARG A 155 -8.09 -51.28 41.67
N VAL A 156 -7.53 -50.10 41.47
CA VAL A 156 -8.22 -48.82 41.75
C VAL A 156 -9.49 -48.70 40.91
N LEU A 157 -9.45 -49.09 39.64
CA LEU A 157 -10.60 -49.00 38.74
C LEU A 157 -11.67 -50.08 38.95
N SER A 158 -11.32 -51.27 39.47
CA SER A 158 -12.30 -52.32 39.78
C SER A 158 -13.07 -52.04 41.08
N HIS A 159 -12.46 -51.38 42.07
CA HIS A 159 -13.15 -50.95 43.29
C HIS A 159 -14.19 -49.84 43.02
N ALA A 160 -13.97 -49.01 42.00
CA ALA A 160 -14.94 -48.01 41.54
C ALA A 160 -16.20 -48.61 40.89
N ALA A 161 -16.19 -49.90 40.52
CA ALA A 161 -17.17 -50.48 39.59
C ALA A 161 -18.28 -51.35 40.22
N ASN A 162 -18.27 -51.63 41.53
CA ASN A 162 -19.18 -52.62 42.15
C ASN A 162 -19.75 -52.24 43.53
N PRO A 163 -20.95 -51.63 43.60
CA PRO A 163 -21.72 -51.47 44.84
C PRO A 163 -23.07 -52.22 44.86
N THR A 164 -23.26 -53.34 44.12
CA THR A 164 -24.57 -54.03 43.98
C THR A 164 -24.53 -55.57 44.08
N ALA A 165 -23.88 -56.14 45.11
CA ALA A 165 -23.71 -57.60 45.23
C ALA A 165 -23.86 -58.21 46.65
N ALA A 166 -24.81 -57.75 47.48
CA ALA A 166 -24.88 -58.18 48.89
C ALA A 166 -26.28 -58.43 49.52
N ALA A 167 -27.36 -58.69 48.76
CA ALA A 167 -28.66 -59.07 49.34
C ALA A 167 -29.61 -59.80 48.36
N ALA A 168 -29.32 -61.07 47.99
CA ALA A 168 -30.15 -61.80 47.02
C ALA A 168 -30.26 -63.33 47.22
N MET A 169 -30.55 -63.79 48.45
CA MET A 169 -31.26 -65.06 48.74
C MET A 169 -32.04 -64.86 50.06
N SER A 170 -33.28 -65.33 50.27
CA SER A 170 -34.02 -66.39 49.55
C SER A 170 -35.52 -66.11 49.34
N GLU A 171 -36.01 -66.54 48.19
CA GLU A 171 -37.35 -67.05 47.82
C GLU A 171 -38.15 -67.84 48.90
N PRO A 172 -39.44 -68.23 48.64
CA PRO A 172 -40.50 -67.58 47.84
C PRO A 172 -41.92 -67.73 48.49
N VAL A 173 -43.01 -67.47 47.74
CA VAL A 173 -44.21 -68.36 47.53
C VAL A 173 -45.49 -67.55 47.17
N SER A 174 -45.92 -67.67 45.91
CA SER A 174 -47.30 -67.66 45.35
C SER A 174 -48.38 -66.67 45.90
N SER A 175 -48.95 -65.79 45.06
CA SER A 175 -50.19 -66.03 44.28
C SER A 175 -51.48 -65.55 45.02
N GLU A 176 -52.48 -64.88 44.42
CA GLU A 176 -52.74 -64.60 42.99
C GLU A 176 -53.47 -63.25 42.74
N ALA A 177 -53.68 -62.96 41.45
CA ALA A 177 -54.49 -61.92 40.83
C ALA A 177 -55.99 -61.88 41.27
N SER A 178 -56.83 -60.85 41.03
CA SER A 178 -56.65 -59.44 40.59
C SER A 178 -58.01 -58.70 40.47
N ASP A 179 -57.97 -57.37 40.45
CA ASP A 179 -58.87 -56.47 39.67
C ASP A 179 -60.34 -56.19 40.12
N VAL A 180 -60.90 -55.12 39.54
CA VAL A 180 -62.32 -54.68 39.44
C VAL A 180 -63.01 -53.98 40.64
N THR A 181 -62.62 -52.72 40.88
CA THR A 181 -63.38 -51.52 40.44
C THR A 181 -64.90 -51.36 40.78
N THR A 182 -65.22 -50.26 41.49
CA THR A 182 -66.37 -49.33 41.29
C THR A 182 -67.71 -49.38 42.11
N GLN A 183 -67.98 -48.21 42.74
CA GLN A 183 -69.27 -47.52 43.05
C GLN A 183 -70.35 -48.04 44.04
N GLN A 184 -70.76 -47.11 44.90
CA GLN A 184 -72.13 -46.76 45.35
C GLN A 184 -73.16 -47.87 45.71
N ARG A 185 -73.51 -47.96 47.01
CA ARG A 185 -74.85 -47.56 47.49
C ARG A 185 -75.04 -47.56 49.01
N GLY A 186 -75.98 -46.73 49.47
CA GLY A 186 -76.96 -47.11 50.51
C GLY A 186 -78.37 -47.11 49.90
N PRO A 187 -79.48 -47.02 50.66
CA PRO A 187 -79.63 -47.14 52.11
C PRO A 187 -80.73 -48.18 52.47
N SER A 188 -81.25 -48.15 53.70
CA SER A 188 -82.70 -48.16 54.07
C SER A 188 -83.06 -48.98 55.32
N SER A 189 -84.15 -48.57 55.97
CA SER A 189 -84.81 -49.22 57.14
C SER A 189 -86.09 -49.93 56.67
N PRO A 190 -86.75 -50.76 57.51
CA PRO A 190 -88.02 -50.25 58.05
C PRO A 190 -88.47 -50.72 59.45
N ALA A 191 -88.97 -49.76 60.23
CA ALA A 191 -90.29 -49.72 60.90
C ALA A 191 -90.90 -50.94 61.67
N THR A 192 -91.01 -50.76 63.00
CA THR A 192 -92.30 -50.61 63.73
C THR A 192 -93.18 -51.82 64.16
N SER A 193 -93.18 -52.02 65.50
CA SER A 193 -94.31 -52.41 66.40
C SER A 193 -94.92 -53.82 66.47
N THR A 194 -95.06 -54.31 67.71
CA THR A 194 -96.30 -54.91 68.26
C THR A 194 -96.35 -54.79 69.80
N ASN A 195 -97.53 -54.97 70.41
CA ASN A 195 -97.82 -54.60 71.82
C ASN A 195 -97.45 -55.67 72.87
N GLY A 196 -97.24 -55.25 74.13
CA GLY A 196 -97.22 -56.13 75.32
C GLY A 196 -97.07 -55.38 76.66
N ARG A 197 -98.17 -55.16 77.39
CA ARG A 197 -98.25 -54.40 78.67
C ARG A 197 -98.55 -55.33 79.85
N VAL A 198 -97.92 -55.06 81.01
CA VAL A 198 -98.22 -55.46 82.43
C VAL A 198 -96.89 -55.44 83.21
N ASP A 199 -96.72 -54.89 84.42
CA ASP A 199 -97.56 -54.01 85.25
C ASP A 199 -96.69 -53.09 86.15
N SER A 200 -97.33 -52.20 86.90
CA SER A 200 -96.74 -51.28 87.90
C SER A 200 -97.13 -51.73 89.34
N PRO A 201 -96.67 -51.12 90.47
CA PRO A 201 -95.68 -50.03 90.64
C PRO A 201 -94.68 -50.25 91.81
N SER A 202 -93.89 -49.20 92.11
CA SER A 202 -93.28 -48.86 93.42
C SER A 202 -92.16 -49.74 94.02
N SER A 203 -90.97 -49.14 94.23
CA SER A 203 -90.38 -48.88 95.57
C SER A 203 -89.02 -48.15 95.45
N ALA A 204 -88.51 -47.62 96.56
CA ALA A 204 -87.13 -47.16 96.82
C ALA A 204 -86.37 -46.37 95.72
N ARG A 205 -86.32 -45.03 95.86
CA ARG A 205 -85.19 -44.23 95.34
C ARG A 205 -83.91 -44.64 96.09
N SER A 206 -83.00 -45.36 95.44
CA SER A 206 -81.65 -45.58 95.96
C SER A 206 -80.77 -44.33 95.74
N PRO A 207 -79.98 -43.87 96.74
CA PRO A 207 -79.09 -42.71 96.59
C PRO A 207 -78.12 -42.80 95.41
N LEU A 208 -77.65 -44.01 95.10
CA LEU A 208 -76.73 -44.31 93.99
C LEU A 208 -77.23 -43.81 92.64
N HIS A 209 -78.56 -43.80 92.41
CA HIS A 209 -79.12 -43.35 91.14
C HIS A 209 -79.10 -41.83 90.94
N LEU A 210 -79.13 -41.05 92.04
CA LEU A 210 -78.98 -39.59 91.94
C LEU A 210 -77.49 -39.20 91.81
N SER A 211 -76.61 -39.88 92.54
CA SER A 211 -75.15 -39.72 92.41
C SER A 211 -74.69 -40.01 90.97
N ARG A 212 -75.02 -41.18 90.40
CA ARG A 212 -74.64 -41.54 89.03
C ARG A 212 -75.18 -40.57 87.96
N ASN A 213 -76.38 -40.04 88.16
CA ASN A 213 -76.94 -39.04 87.24
C ASN A 213 -76.23 -37.69 87.35
N ALA A 214 -75.85 -37.26 88.56
CA ALA A 214 -75.07 -36.03 88.76
C ALA A 214 -73.67 -36.13 88.14
N GLU A 215 -73.01 -37.29 88.24
CA GLU A 215 -71.73 -37.54 87.56
C GLU A 215 -71.89 -37.57 86.04
N PHE A 216 -72.95 -38.20 85.50
CA PHE A 216 -73.24 -38.16 84.08
C PHE A 216 -73.44 -36.72 83.57
N ASP A 217 -74.19 -35.88 84.30
CA ASP A 217 -74.38 -34.48 83.96
C ASP A 217 -73.10 -33.63 84.14
N ARG A 218 -72.19 -34.01 85.05
CA ARG A 218 -70.84 -33.42 85.13
C ARG A 218 -70.03 -33.79 83.88
N LEU A 219 -69.86 -35.08 83.62
CA LEU A 219 -69.11 -35.61 82.46
C LEU A 219 -69.65 -35.06 81.13
N LYS A 220 -70.96 -34.84 81.02
CA LYS A 220 -71.59 -34.22 79.85
C LYS A 220 -71.23 -32.73 79.67
N ARG A 221 -71.02 -31.98 80.75
CA ARG A 221 -70.49 -30.59 80.68
C ARG A 221 -69.01 -30.60 80.37
N GLU A 222 -68.24 -31.48 81.02
CA GLU A 222 -66.81 -31.68 80.81
C GLU A 222 -66.53 -32.04 79.33
N ASN A 223 -67.28 -32.99 78.77
CA ASN A 223 -67.26 -33.36 77.35
C ASN A 223 -67.85 -32.30 76.40
N GLY A 224 -68.53 -31.27 76.93
CA GLY A 224 -68.94 -30.08 76.20
C GLY A 224 -67.81 -29.07 76.11
N VAL A 225 -67.21 -28.72 77.25
CA VAL A 225 -66.02 -27.86 77.32
C VAL A 225 -64.88 -28.41 76.47
N LEU A 226 -64.56 -29.70 76.59
CA LEU A 226 -63.55 -30.37 75.76
C LEU A 226 -63.87 -30.35 74.24
N LYS A 227 -65.14 -30.19 73.84
CA LYS A 227 -65.52 -30.00 72.43
C LYS A 227 -65.37 -28.56 71.98
N ASP A 228 -65.72 -27.60 72.84
CA ASP A 228 -65.54 -26.18 72.55
C ASP A 228 -64.04 -25.82 72.51
N GLU A 229 -63.23 -26.41 73.39
CA GLU A 229 -61.75 -26.34 73.38
C GLU A 229 -61.16 -27.01 72.13
N ASN A 230 -61.58 -28.23 71.79
CA ASN A 230 -61.11 -28.90 70.56
C ASN A 230 -61.53 -28.13 69.29
N ALA A 231 -62.72 -27.51 69.29
CA ALA A 231 -63.16 -26.61 68.22
C ALA A 231 -62.43 -25.25 68.21
N HIS A 232 -61.86 -24.81 69.34
CA HIS A 232 -60.94 -23.68 69.40
C HIS A 232 -59.58 -24.06 68.79
N PHE A 233 -58.96 -25.13 69.27
CA PHE A 233 -57.68 -25.63 68.75
C PHE A 233 -57.74 -25.96 67.25
N SER A 234 -58.87 -26.51 66.77
CA SER A 234 -59.08 -26.75 65.33
C SER A 234 -59.00 -25.46 64.50
N LYS A 235 -59.60 -24.36 64.97
CA LYS A 235 -59.56 -23.05 64.29
C LYS A 235 -58.22 -22.33 64.44
N GLU A 236 -57.53 -22.56 65.55
CA GLU A 236 -56.18 -22.05 65.78
C GLU A 236 -55.18 -22.75 64.85
N LEU A 237 -55.31 -24.07 64.70
CA LEU A 237 -54.54 -24.88 63.74
C LEU A 237 -54.83 -24.46 62.29
N GLU A 238 -56.10 -24.30 61.90
CA GLU A 238 -56.51 -23.77 60.57
C GLU A 238 -55.92 -22.38 60.30
N GLN A 239 -55.85 -21.49 61.31
CA GLN A 239 -55.22 -20.17 61.19
C GLN A 239 -53.69 -20.23 61.14
N LEU A 240 -53.04 -21.17 61.83
CA LEU A 240 -51.60 -21.40 61.72
C LEU A 240 -51.24 -21.99 60.36
N GLU A 241 -52.03 -22.95 59.87
CA GLU A 241 -51.86 -23.56 58.56
C GLU A 241 -52.01 -22.52 57.44
N SER A 242 -53.05 -21.67 57.50
CA SER A 242 -53.23 -20.57 56.54
C SER A 242 -52.05 -19.57 56.54
N LYS A 243 -51.51 -19.22 57.71
CA LYS A 243 -50.31 -18.38 57.82
C LYS A 243 -49.06 -19.07 57.26
N TYR A 244 -48.90 -20.37 57.52
CA TYR A 244 -47.79 -21.17 57.00
C TYR A 244 -47.85 -21.27 55.47
N GLN A 245 -49.03 -21.57 54.90
CA GLN A 245 -49.25 -21.60 53.45
C GLN A 245 -48.94 -20.23 52.81
N HIS A 246 -49.35 -19.12 53.43
CA HIS A 246 -49.05 -17.77 52.95
C HIS A 246 -47.54 -17.47 52.97
N ALA A 247 -46.84 -17.76 54.08
CA ALA A 247 -45.40 -17.55 54.20
C ALA A 247 -44.61 -18.46 53.24
N ASN A 248 -45.08 -19.68 53.00
CA ASN A 248 -44.48 -20.60 52.02
C ASN A 248 -44.67 -20.10 50.57
N ALA A 249 -45.82 -19.52 50.25
CA ALA A 249 -46.06 -18.89 48.95
C ALA A 249 -45.18 -17.65 48.73
N GLU A 250 -45.00 -16.80 49.74
CA GLU A 250 -44.05 -15.68 49.68
C GLU A 250 -42.61 -16.16 49.50
N ASN A 251 -42.18 -17.17 50.26
CA ASN A 251 -40.86 -17.78 50.12
C ASN A 251 -40.64 -18.38 48.72
N ALA A 252 -41.64 -19.07 48.15
CA ALA A 252 -41.59 -19.58 46.78
C ALA A 252 -41.41 -18.45 45.74
N THR A 253 -42.10 -17.31 45.88
CA THR A 253 -41.90 -16.16 44.98
C THR A 253 -40.53 -15.49 45.15
N LEU A 254 -40.00 -15.42 46.38
CA LEU A 254 -38.64 -14.93 46.64
C LEU A 254 -37.59 -15.87 46.03
N VAL A 255 -37.77 -17.19 46.14
CA VAL A 255 -36.88 -18.18 45.50
C VAL A 255 -36.90 -18.06 43.98
N SER A 256 -38.08 -17.90 43.35
CA SER A 256 -38.19 -17.62 41.90
C SER A 256 -37.43 -16.35 41.53
N SER A 257 -37.66 -15.24 42.26
CA SER A 257 -36.98 -13.97 42.00
C SER A 257 -35.46 -14.06 42.16
N ILE A 258 -34.95 -14.81 43.15
CA ILE A 258 -33.52 -15.07 43.33
C ILE A 258 -32.97 -15.93 42.18
N GLN A 259 -33.72 -16.91 41.68
CA GLN A 259 -33.32 -17.74 40.54
C GLN A 259 -33.30 -16.93 39.23
N GLU A 260 -34.30 -16.08 38.99
CA GLU A 260 -34.36 -15.14 37.87
C GLU A 260 -33.19 -14.14 37.89
N LEU A 261 -32.87 -13.57 39.06
CA LEU A 261 -31.73 -12.66 39.24
C LEU A 261 -30.38 -13.37 39.02
N LYS A 262 -30.24 -14.63 39.45
CA LYS A 262 -29.03 -15.45 39.16
C LYS A 262 -28.86 -15.68 37.67
N LEU A 263 -29.91 -16.14 36.98
CA LEU A 263 -29.90 -16.36 35.53
C LEU A 263 -29.61 -15.07 34.75
N GLN A 264 -30.21 -13.95 35.15
CA GLN A 264 -29.92 -12.64 34.55
C GLN A 264 -28.45 -12.23 34.73
N SER A 265 -27.88 -12.46 35.93
CA SER A 265 -26.47 -12.17 36.22
C SER A 265 -25.52 -13.03 35.38
N GLU A 266 -25.80 -14.33 35.26
CA GLU A 266 -25.05 -15.27 34.41
C GLU A 266 -25.11 -14.87 32.93
N ILE A 267 -26.30 -14.55 32.42
CA ILE A 267 -26.52 -14.04 31.06
C ILE A 267 -25.71 -12.76 30.80
N ASP A 268 -25.67 -11.82 31.75
CA ASP A 268 -24.90 -10.58 31.61
C ASP A 268 -23.39 -10.78 31.78
N LEU A 269 -22.96 -11.84 32.47
CA LEU A 269 -21.56 -12.25 32.56
C LEU A 269 -21.10 -12.88 31.23
N LEU A 270 -21.88 -13.80 30.66
CA LEU A 270 -21.64 -14.38 29.33
C LEU A 270 -21.65 -13.34 28.20
N LYS A 271 -22.51 -12.30 28.28
CA LYS A 271 -22.47 -11.15 27.36
C LYS A 271 -21.13 -10.40 27.45
N LYS A 272 -20.67 -10.07 28.66
CA LYS A 272 -19.38 -9.38 28.88
C LYS A 272 -18.23 -10.22 28.34
N GLU A 273 -18.20 -11.51 28.68
CA GLU A 273 -17.17 -12.43 28.21
C GLU A 273 -17.12 -12.49 26.68
N ARG A 274 -18.28 -12.60 26.02
CA ARG A 274 -18.38 -12.55 24.55
C ARG A 274 -17.90 -11.22 23.97
N THR A 275 -18.19 -10.07 24.58
CA THR A 275 -17.65 -8.78 24.12
C THR A 275 -16.13 -8.69 24.28
N ILE A 276 -15.56 -9.34 25.30
CA ILE A 276 -14.11 -9.40 25.51
C ILE A 276 -13.43 -10.33 24.49
N ARG A 277 -14.01 -11.51 24.22
CA ARG A 277 -13.52 -12.41 23.16
C ARG A 277 -13.54 -11.72 21.79
N ASN A 278 -14.68 -11.14 21.40
CA ASN A 278 -14.82 -10.38 20.16
C ASN A 278 -13.75 -9.28 20.03
N TYR A 279 -13.47 -8.51 21.10
CA TYR A 279 -12.45 -7.46 21.09
C TYR A 279 -11.03 -8.03 20.85
N PHE A 280 -10.70 -9.18 21.42
CA PHE A 280 -9.43 -9.86 21.14
C PHE A 280 -9.39 -10.46 19.74
N ASP A 281 -10.48 -11.05 19.25
CA ASP A 281 -10.58 -11.58 17.88
C ASP A 281 -10.41 -10.47 16.83
N ASP A 282 -11.11 -9.34 16.99
CA ASP A 282 -10.94 -8.14 16.15
C ASP A 282 -9.49 -7.61 16.20
N ARG A 283 -8.86 -7.62 17.38
CA ARG A 283 -7.47 -7.17 17.55
C ARG A 283 -6.46 -8.13 16.92
N ILE A 284 -6.70 -9.44 17.01
CA ILE A 284 -5.90 -10.47 16.35
C ILE A 284 -6.03 -10.34 14.83
N GLN A 285 -7.26 -10.17 14.30
CA GLN A 285 -7.49 -9.95 12.87
C GLN A 285 -6.80 -8.67 12.38
N THR A 286 -6.85 -7.57 13.16
CA THR A 286 -6.12 -6.34 12.84
C THR A 286 -4.61 -6.58 12.76
N LEU A 287 -4.04 -7.27 13.76
CA LEU A 287 -2.60 -7.56 13.80
C LEU A 287 -2.16 -8.54 12.68
N GLN A 288 -3.04 -9.43 12.24
CA GLN A 288 -2.81 -10.28 11.06
C GLN A 288 -2.80 -9.44 9.77
N GLN A 289 -3.76 -8.51 9.60
CA GLN A 289 -3.77 -7.60 8.45
C GLN A 289 -2.56 -6.66 8.43
N ASP A 290 -2.13 -6.13 9.59
CA ASP A 290 -0.91 -5.34 9.74
C ASP A 290 0.34 -6.17 9.33
N LEU A 291 0.41 -7.44 9.75
CA LEU A 291 1.50 -8.37 9.42
C LEU A 291 1.53 -8.72 7.92
N ASP A 292 0.40 -9.11 7.33
CA ASP A 292 0.29 -9.43 5.90
C ASP A 292 0.64 -8.21 5.04
N THR A 293 0.19 -7.02 5.45
CA THR A 293 0.56 -5.74 4.80
C THR A 293 2.05 -5.47 4.90
N ALA A 294 2.66 -5.71 6.06
CA ALA A 294 4.11 -5.55 6.25
C ALA A 294 4.93 -6.57 5.44
N LEU A 295 4.42 -7.80 5.27
CA LEU A 295 5.03 -8.83 4.43
C LEU A 295 4.92 -8.48 2.95
N SER A 296 3.76 -8.07 2.44
CA SER A 296 3.61 -7.58 1.05
C SER A 296 4.56 -6.43 0.75
N GLN A 297 4.62 -5.44 1.66
CA GLN A 297 5.56 -4.33 1.53
C GLN A 297 7.04 -4.77 1.61
N LEU A 298 7.36 -5.85 2.31
CA LEU A 298 8.71 -6.40 2.33
C LEU A 298 9.02 -7.10 1.00
N GLU A 299 8.12 -7.91 0.48
CA GLU A 299 8.26 -8.56 -0.83
C GLU A 299 8.47 -7.53 -1.94
N GLU A 300 7.60 -6.50 -2.03
CA GLU A 300 7.75 -5.35 -2.95
C GLU A 300 9.10 -4.65 -2.82
N LYS A 301 9.58 -4.43 -1.58
CA LYS A 301 10.91 -3.83 -1.35
C LYS A 301 12.04 -4.77 -1.79
N THR A 302 11.86 -6.09 -1.72
CA THR A 302 12.85 -7.06 -2.23
C THR A 302 12.82 -7.25 -3.74
N THR A 303 11.68 -7.09 -4.42
CA THR A 303 11.63 -7.08 -5.90
C THR A 303 12.28 -5.82 -6.43
N VAL A 304 11.90 -4.64 -5.91
CA VAL A 304 12.53 -3.36 -6.27
C VAL A 304 14.04 -3.36 -5.96
N ALA A 305 14.48 -3.99 -4.87
CA ALA A 305 15.92 -4.12 -4.57
C ALA A 305 16.68 -5.02 -5.58
N LYS A 306 16.04 -6.07 -6.13
CA LYS A 306 16.60 -6.90 -7.21
C LYS A 306 16.64 -6.12 -8.52
N GLU A 307 15.52 -5.51 -8.91
CA GLU A 307 15.40 -4.67 -10.11
C GLU A 307 16.44 -3.53 -10.12
N VAL A 308 16.66 -2.87 -8.97
CA VAL A 308 17.71 -1.83 -8.83
C VAL A 308 19.12 -2.40 -8.94
N SER A 309 19.37 -3.66 -8.57
CA SER A 309 20.65 -4.34 -8.81
C SER A 309 20.82 -4.70 -10.27
N GLU A 310 19.81 -5.32 -10.89
CA GLU A 310 19.82 -5.74 -12.30
C GLU A 310 19.96 -4.54 -13.25
N LEU A 311 19.22 -3.45 -13.00
CA LEU A 311 19.34 -2.19 -13.75
C LEU A 311 20.70 -1.51 -13.51
N ARG A 312 21.30 -1.65 -12.32
CA ARG A 312 22.66 -1.15 -12.07
C ARG A 312 23.69 -1.96 -12.85
N ASP A 313 23.58 -3.29 -12.85
CA ASP A 313 24.50 -4.16 -13.56
C ASP A 313 24.40 -3.93 -15.08
N GLU A 314 23.20 -3.71 -15.63
CA GLU A 314 23.01 -3.28 -17.02
C GLU A 314 23.61 -1.89 -17.30
N ILE A 315 23.45 -0.91 -16.39
CA ILE A 315 24.12 0.40 -16.50
C ILE A 315 25.66 0.26 -16.47
N ASP A 316 26.19 -0.64 -15.65
CA ASP A 316 27.63 -0.92 -15.54
C ASP A 316 28.15 -1.69 -16.78
N LEU A 317 27.33 -2.52 -17.44
CA LEU A 317 27.60 -3.17 -18.73
C LEU A 317 27.51 -2.19 -19.94
N LEU A 318 26.58 -1.25 -19.91
CA LEU A 318 26.38 -0.24 -20.97
C LEU A 318 27.41 0.89 -20.91
N ARG A 319 27.97 1.23 -19.73
CA ARG A 319 28.95 2.33 -19.60
C ARG A 319 30.19 2.14 -20.51
N PRO A 320 30.82 0.94 -20.61
CA PRO A 320 31.86 0.66 -21.61
C PRO A 320 31.42 0.76 -23.08
N ALA A 321 30.12 0.68 -23.39
CA ALA A 321 29.59 0.90 -24.73
C ALA A 321 29.42 2.41 -25.01
N ALA A 322 28.89 3.17 -24.05
CA ALA A 322 28.84 4.64 -24.10
C ALA A 322 30.24 5.26 -24.26
N ASP A 323 31.25 4.76 -23.52
CA ASP A 323 32.65 5.17 -23.65
C ASP A 323 33.23 4.91 -25.05
N LYS A 324 32.79 3.85 -25.73
CA LYS A 324 33.19 3.55 -27.12
C LYS A 324 32.47 4.46 -28.10
N LEU A 325 31.19 4.73 -27.88
CA LEU A 325 30.40 5.66 -28.68
C LEU A 325 30.97 7.08 -28.61
N ALA A 326 31.22 7.62 -27.42
CA ALA A 326 31.82 8.95 -27.25
C ALA A 326 33.21 9.07 -27.92
N LYS A 327 34.01 8.00 -27.91
CA LYS A 327 35.30 7.94 -28.65
C LYS A 327 35.08 7.91 -30.17
N ALA A 328 34.06 7.20 -30.66
CA ALA A 328 33.69 7.18 -32.07
C ALA A 328 33.15 8.54 -32.54
N GLU A 329 32.27 9.19 -31.76
CA GLU A 329 31.74 10.54 -32.00
C GLU A 329 32.86 11.59 -32.03
N ALA A 330 33.81 11.54 -31.08
CA ALA A 330 34.98 12.41 -31.07
C ALA A 330 35.91 12.20 -32.28
N MET A 331 35.94 10.99 -32.87
CA MET A 331 36.65 10.72 -34.12
C MET A 331 35.85 11.19 -35.34
N LEU A 332 34.53 10.98 -35.38
CA LEU A 332 33.64 11.49 -36.42
C LEU A 332 33.65 13.02 -36.49
N ALA A 333 33.69 13.70 -35.34
CA ALA A 333 33.86 15.15 -35.27
C ALA A 333 35.16 15.63 -35.92
N LYS A 334 36.29 14.95 -35.63
CA LYS A 334 37.60 15.24 -36.26
C LYS A 334 37.61 14.96 -37.77
N TYR A 335 36.94 13.89 -38.22
CA TYR A 335 36.80 13.63 -39.66
C TYR A 335 35.88 14.65 -40.34
N LYS A 336 34.81 15.11 -39.67
CA LYS A 336 33.92 16.16 -40.17
C LYS A 336 34.65 17.49 -40.35
N THR A 337 35.40 17.97 -39.35
CA THR A 337 36.21 19.18 -39.50
C THR A 337 37.28 19.03 -40.58
N LYS A 338 37.88 17.84 -40.72
CA LYS A 338 38.83 17.57 -41.82
C LYS A 338 38.17 17.61 -43.21
N ILE A 339 36.92 17.16 -43.34
CA ILE A 339 36.13 17.26 -44.58
C ILE A 339 35.76 18.73 -44.86
N GLU A 340 35.40 19.50 -43.83
CA GLU A 340 35.12 20.95 -43.94
C GLU A 340 36.37 21.73 -44.37
N GLU A 341 37.54 21.45 -43.79
CA GLU A 341 38.84 21.99 -44.21
C GLU A 341 39.15 21.64 -45.68
N LEU A 342 39.00 20.37 -46.07
CA LEU A 342 39.25 19.91 -47.45
C LEU A 342 38.26 20.51 -48.44
N THR A 343 37.02 20.78 -48.02
CA THR A 343 36.01 21.46 -48.84
C THR A 343 36.38 22.94 -49.02
N SER A 344 36.74 23.64 -47.94
CA SER A 344 37.26 25.02 -48.02
C SER A 344 38.52 25.12 -48.89
N ALA A 345 39.42 24.13 -48.81
CA ALA A 345 40.60 24.05 -49.67
C ALA A 345 40.23 23.83 -51.14
N LYS A 346 39.28 22.93 -51.45
CA LYS A 346 38.75 22.73 -52.81
C LYS A 346 38.07 23.97 -53.37
N GLU A 347 37.30 24.72 -52.58
CA GLU A 347 36.72 25.98 -53.07
C GLU A 347 37.78 27.07 -53.29
N LYS A 348 38.83 27.13 -52.45
CA LYS A 348 39.95 28.06 -52.66
C LYS A 348 40.69 27.71 -53.95
N LEU A 349 40.95 26.42 -54.18
CA LEU A 349 41.51 25.92 -55.43
C LEU A 349 40.62 26.32 -56.62
N ARG A 350 39.31 26.03 -56.57
CA ARG A 350 38.36 26.40 -57.64
C ARG A 350 38.36 27.90 -57.94
N ARG A 351 38.38 28.76 -56.91
CA ARG A 351 38.48 30.22 -57.09
C ARG A 351 39.81 30.65 -57.72
N THR A 352 40.92 29.96 -57.42
CA THR A 352 42.21 30.21 -58.10
C THR A 352 42.26 29.66 -59.52
N GLU A 353 41.57 28.55 -59.81
CA GLU A 353 41.40 28.01 -61.17
C GLU A 353 40.52 28.93 -62.02
N GLU A 354 39.40 29.43 -61.48
CA GLU A 354 38.54 30.45 -62.09
C GLU A 354 39.34 31.72 -62.42
N ALA A 355 40.04 32.29 -61.44
CA ALA A 355 40.87 33.48 -61.63
C ALA A 355 42.01 33.26 -62.63
N ASN A 356 42.61 32.06 -62.67
CA ASN A 356 43.62 31.71 -63.67
C ASN A 356 43.00 31.57 -65.07
N SER A 357 41.80 30.98 -65.19
CA SER A 357 41.10 30.88 -66.48
C SER A 357 40.71 32.26 -67.02
N GLU A 358 40.23 33.17 -66.16
CA GLU A 358 40.02 34.58 -66.51
C GLU A 358 41.32 35.27 -66.98
N LEU A 359 42.46 34.98 -66.34
CA LEU A 359 43.76 35.55 -66.74
C LEU A 359 44.24 34.99 -68.09
N VAL A 360 43.98 33.70 -68.38
CA VAL A 360 44.24 33.10 -69.68
C VAL A 360 43.34 33.71 -70.76
N GLU A 361 42.05 33.90 -70.50
CA GLU A 361 41.14 34.59 -71.43
C GLU A 361 41.57 36.03 -71.68
N LYS A 362 41.95 36.78 -70.64
CA LYS A 362 42.47 38.16 -70.75
C LYS A 362 43.78 38.19 -71.56
N ASN A 363 44.70 37.26 -71.33
CA ASN A 363 45.92 37.14 -72.14
C ASN A 363 45.62 36.81 -73.59
N LEU A 364 44.73 35.85 -73.89
CA LEU A 364 44.36 35.49 -75.26
C LEU A 364 43.61 36.62 -75.99
N ALA A 365 42.80 37.40 -75.26
CA ALA A 365 42.18 38.62 -75.77
C ALA A 365 43.21 39.73 -76.05
N LEU A 366 44.27 39.85 -75.24
CA LEU A 366 45.39 40.76 -75.47
C LEU A 366 46.28 40.29 -76.64
N GLU A 367 46.60 39.00 -76.75
CA GLU A 367 47.28 38.43 -77.93
C GLU A 367 46.48 38.70 -79.22
N SER A 368 45.16 38.54 -79.18
CA SER A 368 44.28 38.89 -80.30
C SER A 368 44.32 40.38 -80.65
N GLN A 369 44.42 41.27 -79.64
CA GLN A 369 44.57 42.72 -79.85
C GLN A 369 45.95 43.07 -80.43
N VAL A 370 47.02 42.43 -79.95
CA VAL A 370 48.39 42.60 -80.49
C VAL A 370 48.47 42.12 -81.94
N ALA A 371 47.88 40.96 -82.28
CA ALA A 371 47.81 40.47 -83.65
C ALA A 371 47.03 41.42 -84.58
N LYS A 372 45.92 41.99 -84.09
CA LYS A 372 45.16 43.03 -84.82
C LYS A 372 45.98 44.32 -84.98
N ALA A 373 46.70 44.76 -83.95
CA ALA A 373 47.57 45.93 -84.01
C ALA A 373 48.73 45.73 -85.01
N ALA A 374 49.37 44.56 -85.02
CA ALA A 374 50.40 44.21 -86.00
C ALA A 374 49.84 44.17 -87.44
N SER A 375 48.62 43.64 -87.63
CA SER A 375 47.94 43.68 -88.93
C SER A 375 47.64 45.11 -89.41
N LEU A 376 47.24 46.01 -88.50
CA LEU A 376 47.02 47.43 -88.81
C LEU A 376 48.34 48.16 -89.10
N GLN A 377 49.42 47.87 -88.35
CA GLN A 377 50.74 48.43 -88.59
C GLN A 377 51.31 48.01 -89.96
N ARG A 378 51.12 46.74 -90.37
CA ARG A 378 51.47 46.29 -91.74
C ARG A 378 50.71 47.10 -92.80
N LYS A 379 49.38 47.16 -92.71
CA LYS A 379 48.54 47.96 -93.66
C LYS A 379 48.94 49.44 -93.70
N LEU A 380 49.37 50.00 -92.57
CA LEU A 380 49.86 51.37 -92.48
C LEU A 380 51.25 51.55 -93.13
N ALA A 381 52.11 50.54 -93.07
CA ALA A 381 53.38 50.52 -93.82
C ALA A 381 53.11 50.43 -95.33
N ASP A 382 52.28 49.47 -95.77
CA ASP A 382 51.88 49.31 -97.17
C ASP A 382 51.32 50.63 -97.76
N ALA A 383 50.47 51.33 -97.00
CA ALA A 383 49.91 52.63 -97.38
C ALA A 383 50.94 53.78 -97.39
N LYS A 384 51.95 53.74 -96.52
CA LYS A 384 53.06 54.71 -96.52
C LYS A 384 53.96 54.50 -97.74
N ASP A 385 54.26 53.26 -98.10
CA ASP A 385 55.11 52.93 -99.26
C ASP A 385 54.39 53.19 -100.60
N ALA A 386 53.07 52.98 -100.65
CA ALA A 386 52.25 53.46 -101.77
C ALA A 386 52.28 55.00 -101.90
N ASN A 387 52.23 55.73 -100.77
CA ASN A 387 52.27 57.19 -100.77
C ASN A 387 53.66 57.74 -101.16
N THR A 388 54.76 57.16 -100.70
CA THR A 388 56.10 57.56 -101.17
C THR A 388 56.32 57.24 -102.64
N THR A 389 55.75 56.14 -103.15
CA THR A 389 55.75 55.82 -104.60
C THR A 389 54.95 56.86 -105.39
N ILE A 390 53.79 57.31 -104.90
CA ILE A 390 53.01 58.38 -105.51
C ILE A 390 53.77 59.71 -105.45
N GLN A 391 54.41 60.05 -104.33
CA GLN A 391 55.22 61.28 -104.21
C GLN A 391 56.39 61.29 -105.20
N PHE A 392 57.11 60.16 -105.34
CA PHE A 392 58.16 60.03 -106.36
C PHE A 392 57.60 60.24 -107.78
N ARG A 393 56.43 59.65 -108.09
CA ARG A 393 55.77 59.83 -109.38
C ARG A 393 55.27 61.26 -109.61
N VAL A 394 54.83 61.97 -108.57
CA VAL A 394 54.50 63.40 -108.64
C VAL A 394 55.75 64.21 -108.95
N SER A 395 56.86 64.03 -108.23
CA SER A 395 58.10 64.76 -108.52
C SER A 395 58.73 64.41 -109.86
N GLU A 396 58.53 63.19 -110.37
CA GLU A 396 58.89 62.82 -111.74
C GLU A 396 58.05 63.61 -112.78
N LEU A 397 56.73 63.75 -112.56
CA LEU A 397 55.84 64.52 -113.41
C LEU A 397 56.09 66.03 -113.31
N GLU A 398 56.43 66.55 -112.13
CA GLU A 398 56.87 67.93 -111.92
C GLU A 398 58.18 68.21 -112.67
N ALA A 399 59.14 67.29 -112.65
CA ALA A 399 60.38 67.39 -113.42
C ALA A 399 60.12 67.30 -114.94
N GLN A 400 59.18 66.47 -115.39
CA GLN A 400 58.77 66.42 -116.81
C GLN A 400 58.08 67.72 -117.25
N LEU A 401 57.18 68.28 -116.43
CA LEU A 401 56.55 69.59 -116.68
C LEU A 401 57.57 70.73 -116.69
N SER A 402 58.52 70.74 -115.75
CA SER A 402 59.61 71.73 -115.70
C SER A 402 60.49 71.65 -116.96
N ARG A 403 60.82 70.43 -117.42
CA ARG A 403 61.55 70.22 -118.67
C ARG A 403 60.77 70.69 -119.90
N GLN A 404 59.47 70.39 -119.98
CA GLN A 404 58.61 70.86 -121.07
C GLN A 404 58.46 72.39 -121.06
N GLY A 405 58.38 73.02 -119.88
CA GLY A 405 58.41 74.48 -119.73
C GLY A 405 59.69 75.09 -120.29
N ALA A 406 60.85 74.57 -119.88
CA ALA A 406 62.15 75.03 -120.40
C ALA A 406 62.31 74.80 -121.92
N GLU A 407 61.75 73.72 -122.46
CA GLU A 407 61.75 73.44 -123.91
C GLU A 407 60.82 74.41 -124.67
N LEU A 408 59.66 74.76 -124.11
CA LEU A 408 58.77 75.78 -124.66
C LEU A 408 59.39 77.19 -124.61
N ASP A 409 60.09 77.54 -123.54
CA ASP A 409 60.79 78.83 -123.41
C ASP A 409 61.99 78.92 -124.37
N ALA A 410 62.75 77.83 -124.54
CA ALA A 410 63.78 77.75 -125.58
C ALA A 410 63.21 77.92 -126.99
N LYS A 411 62.06 77.27 -127.28
CA LYS A 411 61.36 77.43 -128.57
C LYS A 411 60.77 78.84 -128.76
N ARG A 412 60.38 79.55 -127.70
CA ARG A 412 60.00 80.97 -127.77
C ARG A 412 61.20 81.84 -128.14
N GLN A 413 62.35 81.65 -127.51
CA GLN A 413 63.58 82.39 -127.83
C GLN A 413 64.05 82.12 -129.28
N GLU A 414 63.94 80.88 -129.76
CA GLU A 414 64.24 80.52 -131.15
C GLU A 414 63.30 81.23 -132.15
N CYS A 415 62.00 81.34 -131.83
CA CYS A 415 61.04 82.11 -132.61
C CYS A 415 61.34 83.63 -132.59
N GLU A 416 61.73 84.19 -131.45
CA GLU A 416 62.11 85.62 -131.34
C GLU A 416 63.37 85.93 -132.17
N VAL A 417 64.39 85.08 -132.13
CA VAL A 417 65.59 85.20 -132.97
C VAL A 417 65.24 85.05 -134.46
N SER A 418 64.38 84.10 -134.82
CA SER A 418 63.92 83.93 -136.21
C SER A 418 63.08 85.12 -136.71
N ALA A 419 62.32 85.77 -135.83
CA ALA A 419 61.55 86.97 -136.18
C ALA A 419 62.47 88.18 -136.41
N ALA A 420 63.53 88.34 -135.61
CA ALA A 420 64.54 89.38 -135.81
C ALA A 420 65.26 89.24 -137.16
N ALA A 421 65.70 88.03 -137.51
CA ALA A 421 66.38 87.74 -138.78
C ALA A 421 65.51 88.04 -140.02
N LEU A 422 64.19 87.78 -139.94
CA LEU A 422 63.25 88.12 -141.01
C LEU A 422 63.07 89.64 -141.19
N HIS A 423 63.19 90.42 -140.12
CA HIS A 423 63.09 91.89 -140.21
C HIS A 423 64.33 92.50 -140.90
N GLU A 424 65.52 92.01 -140.58
CA GLU A 424 66.78 92.46 -141.21
C GLU A 424 66.82 92.13 -142.71
N ALA A 425 66.36 90.92 -143.09
CA ALA A 425 66.23 90.51 -144.49
C ALA A 425 65.23 91.36 -145.29
N ALA A 426 64.20 91.92 -144.66
CA ALA A 426 63.21 92.77 -145.33
C ALA A 426 63.79 94.14 -145.75
N VAL A 427 64.65 94.73 -144.92
CA VAL A 427 65.23 96.07 -145.18
C VAL A 427 66.24 96.02 -146.35
N LEU A 428 67.07 94.98 -146.42
CA LEU A 428 68.06 94.84 -147.50
C LEU A 428 67.43 94.62 -148.89
N ASN A 429 66.26 93.98 -148.97
CA ASN A 429 65.52 93.82 -150.23
C ASN A 429 64.92 95.14 -150.75
N GLN A 430 64.78 96.18 -149.90
CA GLN A 430 64.13 97.44 -150.29
C GLN A 430 65.04 98.39 -151.09
N GLN A 431 66.35 98.11 -151.20
CA GLN A 431 67.34 99.03 -151.81
C GLN A 431 67.87 98.60 -153.19
N LEU A 432 67.38 97.50 -153.79
CA LEU A 432 68.04 96.89 -154.95
C LEU A 432 67.13 96.52 -156.14
N GLN A 433 65.84 96.87 -156.13
CA GLN A 433 64.90 96.48 -157.19
C GLN A 433 63.97 97.61 -157.65
N GLU A 434 64.52 98.82 -157.85
CA GLU A 434 63.98 99.69 -158.90
C GLU A 434 64.36 99.11 -160.28
N THR A 435 63.49 99.28 -161.28
CA THR A 435 63.62 98.81 -162.68
C THR A 435 63.22 97.35 -162.99
N VAL A 436 62.50 97.21 -164.11
CA VAL A 436 62.09 96.00 -164.88
C VAL A 436 60.83 95.27 -164.38
N ASP A 437 59.75 95.48 -165.15
CA ASP A 437 58.37 95.07 -164.89
C ASP A 437 57.99 93.62 -165.29
N HIS A 438 56.80 93.25 -164.82
CA HIS A 438 55.76 92.46 -165.52
C HIS A 438 55.79 90.92 -165.56
N GLN A 439 54.82 90.38 -164.81
CA GLN A 439 53.68 89.53 -165.26
C GLN A 439 53.63 88.03 -164.93
N LEU A 440 52.39 87.65 -164.57
CA LEU A 440 51.71 86.34 -164.61
C LEU A 440 51.83 85.31 -163.47
N GLN A 441 50.71 84.60 -163.35
CA GLN A 441 50.23 83.75 -162.26
C GLN A 441 50.85 82.33 -162.28
N GLY A 442 50.86 81.64 -161.13
CA GLY A 442 50.22 80.32 -161.04
C GLY A 442 51.03 79.08 -160.62
N SER A 443 50.67 78.56 -159.43
CA SER A 443 50.49 77.12 -159.09
C SER A 443 51.67 76.13 -159.00
N GLY A 444 51.60 75.26 -157.97
CA GLY A 444 52.28 73.95 -157.86
C GLY A 444 53.51 73.89 -156.92
N GLY A 445 53.68 72.88 -156.04
CA GLY A 445 52.74 71.82 -155.60
C GLY A 445 53.41 70.58 -154.95
N SER A 446 52.63 69.75 -154.25
CA SER A 446 52.95 68.36 -153.79
C SER A 446 53.97 68.22 -152.63
N TYR A 447 54.06 67.15 -151.83
CA TYR A 447 53.52 65.76 -151.91
C TYR A 447 52.90 65.23 -150.59
N GLY A 448 52.05 64.20 -150.70
CA GLY A 448 51.48 63.38 -149.60
C GLY A 448 52.09 61.97 -149.48
N PRO A 449 51.33 60.97 -148.96
CA PRO A 449 50.42 60.22 -149.85
C PRO A 449 49.04 59.84 -149.22
N ALA A 450 48.66 58.54 -149.21
CA ALA A 450 47.36 57.94 -148.85
C ALA A 450 47.60 56.53 -148.22
N SER A 451 46.67 55.59 -147.99
CA SER A 451 45.24 55.35 -148.37
C SER A 451 44.58 54.43 -147.29
N VAL A 452 43.29 54.04 -147.23
CA VAL A 452 42.10 53.96 -148.13
C VAL A 452 42.12 52.78 -149.13
N GLY A 453 41.06 51.96 -149.31
CA GLY A 453 39.84 51.75 -148.49
C GLY A 453 38.57 51.34 -149.27
N VAL A 454 37.84 50.31 -148.77
CA VAL A 454 36.39 49.99 -149.00
C VAL A 454 35.87 49.68 -150.44
N GLY A 455 35.09 48.58 -150.62
CA GLY A 455 33.87 48.58 -151.47
C GLY A 455 33.73 47.68 -152.75
N ASP A 456 32.74 46.77 -152.72
CA ASP A 456 31.66 46.41 -153.72
C ASP A 456 31.89 46.14 -155.25
N GLY A 457 31.00 45.33 -155.89
CA GLY A 457 30.55 45.53 -157.31
C GLY A 457 30.70 44.47 -158.46
N MET A 458 29.83 43.44 -158.52
CA MET A 458 29.21 42.76 -159.72
C MET A 458 29.94 42.45 -161.06
N SER A 459 29.88 41.18 -161.54
CA SER A 459 29.36 40.71 -162.87
C SER A 459 29.55 39.21 -163.17
N GLU A 460 28.75 38.61 -164.05
CA GLU A 460 28.44 37.15 -164.08
C GLU A 460 29.19 36.28 -165.11
N LEU A 461 29.59 35.05 -164.70
CA LEU A 461 29.31 33.81 -165.46
C LEU A 461 29.35 32.54 -164.57
N ASN A 462 28.50 32.53 -163.55
CA ASN A 462 28.13 31.37 -162.70
C ASN A 462 29.24 30.50 -162.03
N PRO A 463 30.13 31.07 -161.20
CA PRO A 463 30.63 30.39 -160.00
C PRO A 463 29.65 30.53 -158.81
N GLU A 464 28.74 31.51 -158.89
CA GLU A 464 27.93 31.94 -157.75
C GLU A 464 27.00 30.86 -157.19
N LEU A 465 26.41 29.98 -158.00
CA LEU A 465 25.60 28.88 -157.44
C LEU A 465 26.44 27.94 -156.55
N MET A 466 27.70 27.70 -156.90
CA MET A 466 28.61 26.87 -156.12
C MET A 466 29.15 27.62 -154.89
N GLN A 467 29.44 28.93 -155.01
CA GLN A 467 29.85 29.75 -153.86
C GLN A 467 28.67 30.04 -152.91
N LYS A 468 27.44 30.10 -153.42
CA LYS A 468 26.21 30.27 -152.63
C LYS A 468 25.78 28.95 -152.00
N LEU A 469 26.00 27.79 -152.64
CA LEU A 469 25.97 26.50 -151.96
C LEU A 469 27.03 26.45 -150.86
N ALA A 470 28.31 26.71 -151.15
CA ALA A 470 29.36 26.69 -150.11
C ALA A 470 29.08 27.68 -148.96
N ARG A 471 28.53 28.87 -149.24
CA ARG A 471 28.05 29.80 -148.20
C ARG A 471 26.86 29.24 -147.43
N LEU A 472 25.83 28.71 -148.09
CA LEU A 472 24.66 28.12 -147.44
C LEU A 472 24.98 26.81 -146.70
N GLU A 473 26.00 26.07 -147.10
CA GLU A 473 26.53 24.88 -146.43
C GLU A 473 27.35 25.27 -145.21
N HIS A 474 28.20 26.30 -145.31
CA HIS A 474 28.93 26.85 -144.17
C HIS A 474 27.99 27.57 -143.20
N GLU A 475 26.93 28.22 -143.69
CA GLU A 475 25.87 28.84 -142.89
C GLU A 475 24.99 27.76 -142.24
N ASN A 476 24.61 26.70 -142.95
CA ASN A 476 23.95 25.53 -142.34
C ASN A 476 24.86 24.83 -141.32
N ALA A 477 26.17 24.75 -141.54
CA ALA A 477 27.11 24.18 -140.59
C ALA A 477 27.25 25.05 -139.34
N THR A 478 27.32 26.38 -139.50
CA THR A 478 27.32 27.33 -138.37
C THR A 478 25.99 27.32 -137.63
N LEU A 479 24.85 27.33 -138.33
CA LEU A 479 23.52 27.27 -137.73
C LEU A 479 23.27 25.93 -137.03
N LYS A 480 23.70 24.80 -137.61
CA LYS A 480 23.70 23.50 -136.92
C LYS A 480 24.60 23.54 -135.69
N SER A 481 25.85 23.99 -135.80
CA SER A 481 26.75 24.11 -134.64
C SER A 481 26.22 25.06 -133.56
N GLN A 482 25.43 26.07 -133.90
CA GLN A 482 24.75 26.95 -132.95
C GLN A 482 23.50 26.31 -132.34
N ILE A 483 22.75 25.51 -133.09
CA ILE A 483 21.60 24.73 -132.58
C ILE A 483 22.11 23.58 -131.69
N ASP A 484 23.06 22.79 -132.16
CA ASP A 484 23.68 21.68 -131.44
C ASP A 484 24.40 22.20 -130.17
N GLY A 485 25.11 23.34 -130.26
CA GLY A 485 25.71 24.02 -129.11
C GLY A 485 24.66 24.52 -128.11
N SER A 486 23.72 25.36 -128.54
CA SER A 486 22.70 25.92 -127.63
C SER A 486 21.70 24.88 -127.09
N THR A 487 21.52 23.75 -127.78
CA THR A 487 20.77 22.60 -127.23
C THR A 487 21.60 21.77 -126.27
N SER A 488 22.92 21.58 -126.48
CA SER A 488 23.81 21.01 -125.47
C SER A 488 23.83 21.87 -124.22
N ASP A 489 24.18 23.16 -124.33
CA ASP A 489 24.21 24.11 -123.21
C ASP A 489 22.89 24.11 -122.42
N ARG A 490 21.75 23.97 -123.11
CA ARG A 490 20.42 23.88 -122.50
C ARG A 490 20.12 22.52 -121.87
N ILE A 491 20.60 21.42 -122.43
CA ILE A 491 20.52 20.08 -121.84
C ILE A 491 21.39 20.00 -120.58
N ASP A 492 22.64 20.47 -120.66
CA ASP A 492 23.58 20.50 -119.54
C ASP A 492 23.04 21.38 -118.39
N SER A 493 22.49 22.56 -118.71
CA SER A 493 21.77 23.40 -117.73
C SER A 493 20.59 22.70 -117.06
N LEU A 494 19.87 21.83 -117.79
CA LEU A 494 18.73 21.06 -117.25
C LEU A 494 19.20 19.84 -116.45
N LEU A 495 20.36 19.27 -116.76
CA LEU A 495 20.99 18.21 -115.97
C LEU A 495 21.48 18.77 -114.63
N ASP A 496 22.14 19.94 -114.61
CA ASP A 496 22.50 20.64 -113.37
C ASP A 496 21.26 20.96 -112.52
N GLU A 497 20.18 21.46 -113.13
CA GLU A 497 18.90 21.73 -112.43
C GLU A 497 18.28 20.44 -111.85
N ILE A 498 18.34 19.32 -112.57
CA ILE A 498 17.90 18.00 -112.08
C ILE A 498 18.79 17.49 -110.93
N ASP A 499 20.11 17.71 -110.99
CA ASP A 499 21.06 17.22 -109.98
C ASP A 499 20.93 18.03 -108.68
N ASP A 500 20.76 19.35 -108.77
CA ASP A 500 20.46 20.21 -107.60
C ASP A 500 19.06 19.96 -107.04
N LEU A 501 18.03 19.72 -107.87
CA LEU A 501 16.73 19.23 -107.39
C LEU A 501 16.84 17.87 -106.69
N THR A 502 17.73 16.99 -107.16
CA THR A 502 17.98 15.67 -106.55
C THR A 502 18.73 15.77 -105.23
N ARG A 503 19.70 16.70 -105.11
CA ARG A 503 20.38 17.02 -103.85
C ARG A 503 19.42 17.65 -102.84
N LEU A 504 18.58 18.59 -103.30
CA LEU A 504 17.56 19.24 -102.48
C LEU A 504 16.51 18.23 -101.99
N LYS A 505 16.04 17.32 -102.86
CA LYS A 505 15.16 16.20 -102.49
C LYS A 505 15.80 15.33 -101.41
N LYS A 506 17.05 14.88 -101.58
CA LYS A 506 17.78 14.11 -100.55
C LYS A 506 17.93 14.87 -99.23
N SER A 507 18.15 16.20 -99.28
CA SER A 507 18.21 17.03 -98.07
C SER A 507 16.86 17.10 -97.34
N PHE A 508 15.75 17.22 -98.07
CA PHE A 508 14.40 17.17 -97.50
C PHE A 508 14.05 15.78 -96.96
N GLU A 509 14.42 14.70 -97.66
CA GLU A 509 14.21 13.33 -97.20
C GLU A 509 14.98 13.05 -95.91
N SER A 510 16.27 13.41 -95.83
CA SER A 510 17.08 13.27 -94.61
C SER A 510 16.45 14.03 -93.43
N LYS A 511 16.15 15.33 -93.62
CA LYS A 511 15.49 16.15 -92.59
C LYS A 511 14.11 15.63 -92.19
N TYR A 512 13.36 15.03 -93.11
CA TYR A 512 12.07 14.41 -92.80
C TYR A 512 12.22 13.16 -91.93
N PHE A 513 13.21 12.30 -92.21
CA PHE A 513 13.49 11.15 -91.35
C PHE A 513 14.09 11.57 -89.99
N GLU A 514 15.04 12.49 -89.97
CA GLU A 514 15.62 13.07 -88.74
C GLU A 514 14.53 13.68 -87.83
N THR A 515 13.61 14.46 -88.39
CA THR A 515 12.48 15.02 -87.62
C THR A 515 11.42 13.98 -87.26
N SER A 516 11.20 12.96 -88.08
CA SER A 516 10.31 11.84 -87.77
C SER A 516 10.84 10.99 -86.60
N ASP A 517 12.15 10.74 -86.55
CA ASP A 517 12.79 9.96 -85.48
C ASP A 517 12.95 10.79 -84.19
N LEU A 518 13.22 12.10 -84.29
CA LEU A 518 13.16 13.00 -83.14
C LEU A 518 11.73 13.10 -82.56
N LEU A 519 10.69 13.09 -83.41
CA LEU A 519 9.30 13.04 -82.96
C LEU A 519 8.99 11.71 -82.24
N LYS A 520 9.52 10.58 -82.72
CA LYS A 520 9.37 9.28 -82.03
C LYS A 520 10.09 9.25 -80.69
N SER A 521 11.30 9.80 -80.60
CA SER A 521 12.06 9.91 -79.35
C SER A 521 11.31 10.77 -78.33
N THR A 522 10.96 12.00 -78.70
CA THR A 522 10.23 12.92 -77.81
C THR A 522 8.84 12.39 -77.42
N GLN A 523 8.15 11.62 -78.28
CA GLN A 523 6.90 10.96 -77.93
C GLN A 523 7.09 9.73 -77.03
N ALA A 524 8.25 9.06 -77.04
CA ALA A 524 8.60 8.02 -76.09
C ALA A 524 9.02 8.60 -74.73
N GLU A 525 9.80 9.68 -74.73
CA GLU A 525 10.17 10.46 -73.55
C GLU A 525 8.93 11.00 -72.83
N LEU A 526 7.98 11.60 -73.57
CA LEU A 526 6.74 12.13 -73.01
C LEU A 526 5.84 11.01 -72.43
N LYS A 527 5.86 9.79 -73.00
CA LYS A 527 5.19 8.63 -72.40
C LYS A 527 5.87 8.18 -71.09
N ASN A 528 7.20 8.08 -71.07
CA ASN A 528 7.94 7.72 -69.86
C ASN A 528 7.71 8.74 -68.73
N GLU A 529 7.68 10.03 -69.07
CA GLU A 529 7.45 11.07 -68.06
C GLU A 529 5.99 11.11 -67.60
N GLN A 530 5.02 10.79 -68.46
CA GLN A 530 3.63 10.63 -68.05
C GLN A 530 3.39 9.38 -67.17
N VAL A 531 4.13 8.28 -67.39
CA VAL A 531 4.15 7.13 -66.46
C VAL A 531 4.76 7.55 -65.11
N ARG A 532 5.91 8.23 -65.12
CA ARG A 532 6.53 8.77 -63.89
C ARG A 532 5.58 9.70 -63.13
N VAL A 533 4.84 10.59 -63.80
CA VAL A 533 3.82 11.43 -63.15
C VAL A 533 2.71 10.58 -62.54
N SER A 534 2.22 9.55 -63.23
CA SER A 534 1.23 8.62 -62.66
C SER A 534 1.75 7.86 -61.43
N ASP A 535 3.04 7.50 -61.39
CA ASP A 535 3.68 6.86 -60.24
C ASP A 535 3.85 7.83 -59.06
N TRP A 536 4.18 9.11 -59.34
CA TRP A 536 4.22 10.18 -58.35
C TRP A 536 2.82 10.51 -57.79
N GLU A 537 1.78 10.50 -58.62
CA GLU A 537 0.39 10.69 -58.19
C GLU A 537 -0.09 9.52 -57.30
N ALA A 538 0.23 8.27 -57.68
CA ALA A 538 -0.12 7.07 -56.91
C ALA A 538 0.63 6.99 -55.56
N THR A 539 1.89 7.45 -55.51
CA THR A 539 2.64 7.51 -54.25
C THR A 539 2.21 8.69 -53.37
N TYR A 540 1.85 9.83 -53.96
CA TYR A 540 1.30 10.98 -53.23
C TYR A 540 -0.09 10.70 -52.63
N THR A 541 -0.98 10.04 -53.36
CA THR A 541 -2.30 9.62 -52.83
C THR A 541 -2.13 8.65 -51.66
N LYS A 542 -1.28 7.63 -51.79
CA LYS A 542 -0.98 6.70 -50.69
C LYS A 542 -0.41 7.40 -49.45
N GLN A 543 0.51 8.36 -49.61
CA GLN A 543 1.01 9.16 -48.48
C GLN A 543 -0.07 10.07 -47.87
N SER A 544 -1.01 10.57 -48.67
CA SER A 544 -2.16 11.34 -48.18
C SER A 544 -3.17 10.47 -47.43
N GLU A 545 -3.33 9.21 -47.80
CA GLU A 545 -4.17 8.22 -47.10
C GLU A 545 -3.53 7.80 -45.77
N GLU A 546 -2.24 7.47 -45.77
CA GLU A 546 -1.46 7.18 -44.55
C GLU A 546 -1.47 8.36 -43.56
N LEU A 547 -1.36 9.60 -44.06
CA LEU A 547 -1.51 10.80 -43.23
C LEU A 547 -2.93 10.98 -42.69
N ALA A 548 -3.96 10.67 -43.47
CA ALA A 548 -5.35 10.75 -43.02
C ALA A 548 -5.62 9.74 -41.89
N GLU A 549 -5.21 8.49 -42.06
CA GLU A 549 -5.32 7.42 -41.05
C GLU A 549 -4.56 7.80 -39.76
N MET A 550 -3.31 8.25 -39.87
CA MET A 550 -2.53 8.76 -38.73
C MET A 550 -3.20 9.96 -38.03
N THR A 551 -3.91 10.84 -38.75
CA THR A 551 -4.67 11.92 -38.09
C THR A 551 -5.95 11.42 -37.42
N GLN A 552 -6.59 10.38 -37.94
CA GLN A 552 -7.77 9.75 -37.34
C GLN A 552 -7.40 9.07 -36.01
N ASP A 553 -6.36 8.25 -36.00
CA ASP A 553 -5.86 7.58 -34.78
C ASP A 553 -5.38 8.58 -33.73
N ARG A 554 -4.69 9.65 -34.16
CA ARG A 554 -4.30 10.75 -33.26
C ARG A 554 -5.51 11.48 -32.67
N ASN A 555 -6.62 11.59 -33.41
CA ASN A 555 -7.85 12.18 -32.86
C ASN A 555 -8.54 11.21 -31.89
N ALA A 556 -8.63 9.92 -32.21
CA ALA A 556 -9.22 8.90 -31.34
C ALA A 556 -8.46 8.75 -30.01
N THR A 557 -7.12 8.79 -30.04
CA THR A 557 -6.29 8.81 -28.83
C THR A 557 -6.47 10.08 -28.01
N LEU A 558 -6.75 11.23 -28.64
CA LEU A 558 -7.06 12.49 -27.96
C LEU A 558 -8.43 12.41 -27.26
N ASP A 559 -9.45 11.85 -27.91
CA ASP A 559 -10.77 11.62 -27.30
C ASP A 559 -10.69 10.67 -26.09
N LEU A 560 -9.94 9.57 -26.20
CA LEU A 560 -9.69 8.66 -25.07
C LEU A 560 -8.95 9.36 -23.91
N LEU A 561 -7.96 10.20 -24.22
CA LEU A 561 -7.23 10.99 -23.21
C LEU A 561 -8.15 12.03 -22.56
N GLN A 562 -9.12 12.59 -23.29
CA GLN A 562 -10.14 13.49 -22.73
C GLN A 562 -11.14 12.74 -21.84
N GLN A 563 -11.57 11.52 -22.21
CA GLN A 563 -12.39 10.66 -21.35
C GLN A 563 -11.65 10.29 -20.05
N ALA A 564 -10.37 9.91 -20.14
CA ALA A 564 -9.53 9.62 -18.98
C ALA A 564 -9.40 10.81 -18.03
N LYS A 565 -9.27 12.05 -18.55
CA LYS A 565 -9.27 13.27 -17.73
C LYS A 565 -10.57 13.51 -16.98
N ILE A 566 -11.72 13.22 -17.59
CA ILE A 566 -13.03 13.33 -16.93
C ILE A 566 -13.11 12.32 -15.78
N ALA A 567 -12.79 11.05 -16.03
CA ALA A 567 -12.78 10.01 -15.01
C ALA A 567 -11.81 10.33 -13.84
N ILE A 568 -10.64 10.92 -14.11
CA ILE A 568 -9.73 11.40 -13.06
C ILE A 568 -10.39 12.50 -12.21
N SER A 569 -11.05 13.49 -12.83
CA SER A 569 -11.72 14.57 -12.08
C SER A 569 -12.92 14.07 -11.25
N GLU A 570 -13.62 13.03 -11.72
CA GLU A 570 -14.68 12.36 -10.95
C GLU A 570 -14.09 11.62 -9.74
N LEU A 571 -13.00 10.87 -9.92
CA LEU A 571 -12.28 10.19 -8.83
C LEU A 571 -11.69 11.18 -7.82
N GLU A 572 -11.17 12.32 -8.26
CA GLU A 572 -10.71 13.41 -7.37
C GLU A 572 -11.87 13.98 -6.53
N SER A 573 -13.06 14.15 -7.13
CA SER A 573 -14.25 14.60 -6.39
C SER A 573 -14.72 13.58 -5.34
N ILE A 574 -14.69 12.28 -5.68
CA ILE A 574 -15.02 11.19 -4.77
C ILE A 574 -14.00 11.14 -3.62
N LYS A 575 -12.70 11.22 -3.92
CA LYS A 575 -11.64 11.29 -2.93
C LYS A 575 -11.85 12.45 -1.94
N LEU A 576 -12.14 13.66 -2.43
CA LEU A 576 -12.41 14.84 -1.59
C LEU A 576 -13.70 14.74 -0.76
N SER A 577 -14.61 13.82 -1.11
CA SER A 577 -15.77 13.49 -0.27
C SER A 577 -15.42 12.46 0.81
N LEU A 578 -14.60 11.45 0.48
CA LEU A 578 -14.14 10.44 1.43
C LEU A 578 -13.19 11.04 2.47
N GLU A 579 -12.28 11.93 2.08
CA GLU A 579 -11.39 12.65 3.01
C GLU A 579 -12.18 13.50 4.02
N ARG A 580 -13.29 14.12 3.60
CA ARG A 580 -14.23 14.79 4.51
C ARG A 580 -14.90 13.80 5.44
N ASN A 581 -15.48 12.71 4.93
CA ASN A 581 -16.17 11.71 5.74
C ASN A 581 -15.23 11.09 6.80
N VAL A 582 -13.95 10.86 6.47
CA VAL A 582 -12.93 10.39 7.42
C VAL A 582 -12.66 11.43 8.51
N ALA A 583 -12.47 12.70 8.17
CA ALA A 583 -12.29 13.77 9.16
C ALA A 583 -13.53 13.92 10.08
N ASP A 584 -14.72 13.80 9.51
CA ASP A 584 -16.01 13.81 10.21
C ASP A 584 -16.19 12.63 11.18
N LEU A 585 -15.65 11.45 10.83
CA LEU A 585 -15.64 10.27 11.71
C LEU A 585 -14.58 10.39 12.80
N GLN A 586 -13.38 10.90 12.48
CA GLN A 586 -12.32 11.17 13.46
C GLN A 586 -12.75 12.21 14.50
N ALA A 587 -13.48 13.25 14.09
CA ALA A 587 -14.06 14.24 14.99
C ALA A 587 -15.07 13.60 15.96
N ARG A 588 -16.00 12.77 15.46
CA ARG A 588 -16.98 12.04 16.29
C ARG A 588 -16.34 11.02 17.21
N GLN A 589 -15.30 10.32 16.76
CA GLN A 589 -14.53 9.39 17.61
C GLN A 589 -13.87 10.15 18.76
N LYS A 590 -13.20 11.27 18.48
CA LYS A 590 -12.60 12.11 19.52
C LYS A 590 -13.65 12.63 20.50
N GLU A 591 -14.80 13.11 20.02
CA GLU A 591 -15.89 13.58 20.87
C GLU A 591 -16.37 12.47 21.83
N LEU A 592 -16.54 11.24 21.35
CA LEU A 592 -16.89 10.06 22.15
C LEU A 592 -15.77 9.66 23.13
N GLU A 593 -14.51 9.79 22.75
CA GLU A 593 -13.36 9.55 23.63
C GLU A 593 -13.29 10.60 24.76
N ASP A 594 -13.47 11.88 24.45
CA ASP A 594 -13.57 12.97 25.42
C ASP A 594 -14.80 12.79 26.35
N ASP A 595 -15.92 12.27 25.82
CA ASP A 595 -17.12 11.95 26.61
C ASP A 595 -16.87 10.77 27.56
N ARG A 596 -16.18 9.73 27.08
CA ARG A 596 -15.76 8.58 27.90
C ARG A 596 -14.77 9.01 28.99
N GLN A 597 -13.82 9.89 28.66
CA GLN A 597 -12.86 10.46 29.60
C GLN A 597 -13.58 11.22 30.73
N ARG A 598 -14.57 12.06 30.38
CA ARG A 598 -15.42 12.79 31.34
C ARG A 598 -16.25 11.86 32.23
N ARG A 599 -16.82 10.77 31.67
CA ARG A 599 -17.55 9.75 32.47
C ARG A 599 -16.63 8.99 33.43
N LEU A 600 -15.43 8.62 32.99
CA LEU A 600 -14.43 7.95 33.85
C LEU A 600 -13.97 8.87 35.00
N ALA A 601 -13.74 10.16 34.74
CA ALA A 601 -13.41 11.14 35.78
C ALA A 601 -14.56 11.30 36.81
N HIS A 602 -15.82 11.33 36.36
CA HIS A 602 -16.98 11.36 37.27
C HIS A 602 -17.08 10.09 38.12
N ILE A 603 -16.86 8.91 37.53
CA ILE A 603 -16.85 7.64 38.27
C ILE A 603 -15.72 7.65 39.32
N ALA A 604 -14.52 8.10 38.95
CA ALA A 604 -13.38 8.19 39.86
C ALA A 604 -13.66 9.09 41.08
N SER A 605 -14.30 10.25 40.86
CA SER A 605 -14.74 11.13 41.96
C SER A 605 -15.76 10.41 42.86
N ALA A 606 -16.78 9.79 42.27
CA ALA A 606 -17.82 9.08 43.02
C ALA A 606 -17.25 7.89 43.82
N THR A 607 -16.24 7.18 43.30
CA THR A 607 -15.57 6.10 44.05
C THR A 607 -14.70 6.63 45.19
N GLU A 608 -14.06 7.79 45.05
CA GLU A 608 -13.28 8.42 46.12
C GLU A 608 -14.19 9.00 47.21
N ASP A 609 -15.35 9.58 46.85
CA ASP A 609 -16.35 10.01 47.83
C ASP A 609 -17.05 8.81 48.52
N LEU A 610 -17.25 7.69 47.82
CA LEU A 610 -17.66 6.43 48.43
C LEU A 610 -16.58 5.86 49.36
N ARG A 611 -15.30 5.99 49.01
CA ARG A 611 -14.17 5.60 49.89
C ARG A 611 -14.17 6.42 51.18
N ARG A 612 -14.32 7.75 51.10
CA ARG A 612 -14.41 8.67 52.26
C ARG A 612 -15.61 8.40 53.16
N THR A 613 -16.76 8.09 52.58
CA THR A 613 -17.97 7.72 53.35
C THR A 613 -17.82 6.34 53.99
N THR A 614 -17.16 5.39 53.33
CA THR A 614 -16.83 4.08 53.92
C THR A 614 -15.83 4.21 55.07
N GLU A 615 -14.78 5.03 54.89
CA GLU A 615 -13.76 5.33 55.89
C GLU A 615 -14.35 6.04 57.12
N THR A 616 -15.24 7.03 56.93
CA THR A 616 -15.92 7.68 58.06
C THR A 616 -16.93 6.75 58.75
N LEU A 617 -17.63 5.87 58.03
CA LEU A 617 -18.48 4.83 58.63
C LEU A 617 -17.67 3.79 59.43
N TYR A 618 -16.50 3.39 58.95
CA TYR A 618 -15.59 2.53 59.71
C TYR A 618 -15.19 3.21 61.03
N MET A 619 -14.73 4.47 60.99
CA MET A 619 -14.33 5.21 62.20
C MET A 619 -15.50 5.47 63.17
N THR A 620 -16.76 5.55 62.71
CA THR A 620 -17.91 5.64 63.62
C THR A 620 -18.31 4.29 64.19
N ASN A 621 -18.17 3.20 63.45
CA ASN A 621 -18.44 1.85 63.95
C ASN A 621 -17.39 1.38 64.97
N GLU A 622 -16.10 1.70 64.73
CA GLU A 622 -15.01 1.45 65.68
C GLU A 622 -15.26 2.18 67.01
N ARG A 623 -15.58 3.48 66.96
CA ARG A 623 -15.99 4.26 68.15
C ARG A 623 -17.23 3.70 68.85
N LYS A 624 -18.21 3.20 68.08
CA LYS A 624 -19.41 2.55 68.64
C LYS A 624 -19.03 1.26 69.37
N SER A 625 -18.13 0.45 68.80
CA SER A 625 -17.62 -0.77 69.43
C SER A 625 -16.91 -0.47 70.75
N CYS A 626 -16.04 0.55 70.80
CA CYS A 626 -15.38 0.96 72.04
C CYS A 626 -16.40 1.44 73.11
N LEU A 627 -17.44 2.18 72.71
CA LEU A 627 -18.50 2.61 73.63
C LEU A 627 -19.36 1.43 74.12
N GLU A 628 -19.56 0.39 73.32
CA GLU A 628 -20.26 -0.84 73.72
C GLU A 628 -19.39 -1.69 74.66
N GLU A 629 -18.07 -1.74 74.44
CA GLU A 629 -17.10 -2.35 75.37
C GLU A 629 -17.03 -1.60 76.71
N ASP A 630 -16.95 -0.26 76.69
CA ASP A 630 -17.04 0.59 77.88
C ASP A 630 -18.33 0.34 78.67
N VAL A 631 -19.48 0.25 77.99
CA VAL A 631 -20.78 -0.02 78.64
C VAL A 631 -20.80 -1.41 79.26
N LEU A 632 -20.34 -2.45 78.56
CA LEU A 632 -20.25 -3.81 79.11
C LEU A 632 -19.33 -3.86 80.34
N ALA A 633 -18.19 -3.16 80.33
CA ALA A 633 -17.30 -3.06 81.48
C ALA A 633 -17.99 -2.38 82.69
N HIS A 634 -18.78 -1.33 82.45
CA HIS A 634 -19.58 -0.69 83.51
C HIS A 634 -20.71 -1.59 84.04
N GLU A 635 -21.36 -2.38 83.18
CA GLU A 635 -22.38 -3.34 83.61
C GLU A 635 -21.78 -4.50 84.41
N MET A 636 -20.62 -5.02 84.02
CA MET A 636 -19.87 -6.01 84.79
C MET A 636 -19.45 -5.48 86.16
N ALA A 637 -18.81 -4.30 86.23
CA ALA A 637 -18.42 -3.68 87.50
C ALA A 637 -19.63 -3.42 88.43
N ARG A 638 -20.79 -3.08 87.86
CA ARG A 638 -22.04 -2.92 88.61
C ARG A 638 -22.61 -4.26 89.09
N ALA A 639 -22.48 -5.34 88.31
CA ALA A 639 -22.86 -6.68 88.74
C ALA A 639 -21.96 -7.20 89.87
N GLU A 640 -20.65 -6.95 89.80
CA GLU A 640 -19.70 -7.23 90.89
C GLU A 640 -20.05 -6.46 92.15
N GLU A 641 -20.32 -5.15 92.07
CA GLU A 641 -20.74 -4.36 93.24
C GLU A 641 -22.02 -4.90 93.87
N LEU A 642 -23.00 -5.30 93.04
CA LEU A 642 -24.27 -5.86 93.50
C LEU A 642 -24.05 -7.24 94.16
N HIS A 643 -23.16 -8.08 93.61
CA HIS A 643 -22.79 -9.36 94.21
C HIS A 643 -22.08 -9.18 95.56
N VAL A 644 -21.14 -8.24 95.67
CA VAL A 644 -20.47 -7.91 96.94
C VAL A 644 -21.48 -7.39 97.97
N ARG A 645 -22.45 -6.55 97.57
CA ARG A 645 -23.55 -6.11 98.46
C ARG A 645 -24.45 -7.28 98.90
N GLN A 646 -24.72 -8.25 98.03
CA GLN A 646 -25.47 -9.47 98.40
C GLN A 646 -24.70 -10.35 99.38
N GLN A 647 -23.39 -10.57 99.16
CA GLN A 647 -22.54 -11.29 100.12
C GLN A 647 -22.52 -10.59 101.47
N LEU A 648 -22.36 -9.26 101.51
CA LEU A 648 -22.36 -8.48 102.73
C LEU A 648 -23.69 -8.61 103.49
N SER A 649 -24.83 -8.52 102.78
CA SER A 649 -26.16 -8.74 103.36
C SER A 649 -26.30 -10.15 103.93
N ALA A 650 -25.84 -11.18 103.23
CA ALA A 650 -25.88 -12.56 103.74
C ALA A 650 -25.04 -12.73 105.02
N THR A 651 -23.86 -12.10 105.10
CA THR A 651 -23.04 -12.14 106.33
C THR A 651 -23.65 -11.36 107.49
N ILE A 652 -24.31 -10.22 107.24
CA ILE A 652 -25.05 -9.47 108.26
C ILE A 652 -26.19 -10.32 108.83
N ASN A 653 -27.04 -10.88 107.97
CA ASN A 653 -28.15 -11.73 108.38
C ASN A 653 -27.68 -12.97 109.19
N ALA A 654 -26.52 -13.54 108.84
CA ALA A 654 -25.93 -14.66 109.57
C ALA A 654 -25.38 -14.26 110.96
N LEU A 655 -24.81 -13.05 111.08
CA LEU A 655 -24.38 -12.49 112.37
C LEU A 655 -25.57 -12.11 113.25
N GLU A 656 -26.64 -11.56 112.69
CA GLU A 656 -27.89 -11.28 113.40
C GLU A 656 -28.52 -12.57 113.94
N LEU A 657 -28.60 -13.63 113.12
CA LEU A 657 -29.09 -14.95 113.57
C LEU A 657 -28.19 -15.57 114.65
N HIS A 658 -26.86 -15.38 114.56
CA HIS A 658 -25.94 -15.85 115.59
C HIS A 658 -26.12 -15.08 116.91
N ASN A 659 -26.28 -13.76 116.86
CA ASN A 659 -26.58 -12.94 118.02
C ASN A 659 -27.92 -13.36 118.66
N GLN A 660 -28.96 -13.61 117.86
CA GLN A 660 -30.25 -14.09 118.37
C GLN A 660 -30.09 -15.44 119.09
N SER A 661 -29.29 -16.36 118.54
CA SER A 661 -28.98 -17.63 119.21
C SER A 661 -28.12 -17.47 120.46
N LEU A 662 -27.35 -16.39 120.61
CA LEU A 662 -26.62 -16.06 121.83
C LEU A 662 -27.55 -15.44 122.88
N GLU A 663 -28.53 -14.63 122.48
CA GLU A 663 -29.60 -14.14 123.34
C GLU A 663 -30.46 -15.31 123.88
N ASP A 664 -30.88 -16.26 123.03
CA ASP A 664 -31.57 -17.49 123.45
C ASP A 664 -30.74 -18.34 124.42
N GLN A 665 -29.41 -18.40 124.22
CA GLN A 665 -28.50 -19.08 125.15
C GLN A 665 -28.36 -18.33 126.48
N ILE A 666 -28.34 -17.00 126.46
CA ILE A 666 -28.34 -16.17 127.67
C ILE A 666 -29.65 -16.34 128.45
N ASP A 667 -30.80 -16.32 127.79
CA ASP A 667 -32.10 -16.49 128.46
C ASP A 667 -32.32 -17.92 128.96
N THR A 668 -31.85 -18.95 128.26
CA THR A 668 -31.85 -20.32 128.80
C THR A 668 -30.85 -20.50 129.94
N MET A 669 -29.70 -19.80 129.94
CA MET A 669 -28.80 -19.73 131.10
C MET A 669 -29.43 -18.98 132.28
N ASN A 670 -30.07 -17.83 132.06
CA ASN A 670 -30.81 -17.08 133.08
C ASN A 670 -31.93 -17.93 133.68
N GLY A 671 -32.69 -18.64 132.84
CA GLY A 671 -33.72 -19.59 133.26
C GLY A 671 -33.18 -20.85 133.93
N ASN A 672 -31.90 -21.20 133.74
CA ASN A 672 -31.21 -22.22 134.54
C ASN A 672 -30.71 -21.66 135.88
N ILE A 673 -30.23 -20.41 135.91
CA ILE A 673 -29.82 -19.70 137.13
C ILE A 673 -31.02 -19.52 138.06
N ALA A 674 -32.16 -19.03 137.57
CA ALA A 674 -33.38 -18.89 138.35
C ALA A 674 -33.85 -20.22 138.98
N ARG A 675 -33.75 -21.34 138.24
CA ARG A 675 -34.02 -22.69 138.76
C ARG A 675 -32.94 -23.23 139.72
N LEU A 676 -31.73 -22.69 139.68
CA LEU A 676 -30.69 -22.98 140.67
C LEU A 676 -30.84 -22.11 141.93
N GLU A 677 -31.32 -20.88 141.80
CA GLU A 677 -31.69 -19.99 142.91
C GLU A 677 -32.91 -20.55 143.65
N GLU A 678 -33.99 -20.89 142.93
CA GLU A 678 -35.16 -21.60 143.45
C GLU A 678 -34.75 -22.90 144.18
N ARG A 679 -33.89 -23.72 143.57
CA ARG A 679 -33.40 -24.95 144.22
C ARG A 679 -32.39 -24.70 145.36
N VAL A 680 -31.75 -23.54 145.42
CA VAL A 680 -30.93 -23.14 146.58
C VAL A 680 -31.84 -22.70 147.73
N ASP A 681 -32.93 -21.98 147.47
CA ASP A 681 -33.94 -21.67 148.48
C ASP A 681 -34.66 -22.94 148.96
N GLU A 682 -35.03 -23.87 148.07
CA GLU A 682 -35.49 -25.21 148.44
C GLU A 682 -34.46 -25.95 149.31
N MET A 683 -33.16 -25.88 148.97
CA MET A 683 -32.09 -26.48 149.78
C MET A 683 -31.87 -25.78 151.12
N VAL A 684 -32.18 -24.48 151.25
CA VAL A 684 -32.12 -23.76 152.54
C VAL A 684 -33.29 -24.16 153.43
N VAL A 685 -34.50 -24.29 152.87
CA VAL A 685 -35.67 -24.82 153.59
C VAL A 685 -35.42 -26.28 153.98
N ALA A 686 -35.02 -27.13 153.04
CA ALA A 686 -34.71 -28.53 153.30
C ALA A 686 -33.51 -28.71 154.25
N ALA A 687 -32.55 -27.78 154.33
CA ALA A 687 -31.48 -27.82 155.33
C ALA A 687 -31.98 -27.48 156.74
N GLN A 688 -33.03 -26.65 156.88
CA GLN A 688 -33.69 -26.40 158.17
C GLN A 688 -34.53 -27.62 158.59
N GLU A 689 -35.28 -28.23 157.67
CA GLU A 689 -36.10 -29.42 157.93
C GLU A 689 -35.26 -30.68 158.17
N LYS A 690 -34.14 -30.87 157.45
CA LYS A 690 -33.22 -32.01 157.65
C LYS A 690 -32.48 -31.99 158.98
N GLN A 691 -32.50 -30.89 159.74
CA GLN A 691 -31.96 -30.88 161.10
C GLN A 691 -32.94 -31.49 162.14
N GLU A 692 -34.22 -31.66 161.80
CA GLU A 692 -35.22 -32.32 162.68
C GLU A 692 -35.57 -33.75 162.22
N GLU A 693 -35.44 -34.09 160.93
CA GLU A 693 -35.76 -35.45 160.43
C GLU A 693 -34.69 -36.53 160.67
N TYR A 694 -33.47 -36.17 161.08
CA TYR A 694 -32.32 -37.09 161.08
C TYR A 694 -32.32 -38.20 162.16
N GLU A 695 -33.31 -38.25 163.07
CA GLU A 695 -33.36 -39.26 164.15
C GLU A 695 -34.30 -40.47 163.93
N VAL A 696 -35.34 -40.40 163.08
CA VAL A 696 -36.51 -41.31 163.27
C VAL A 696 -36.76 -42.37 162.20
N LEU A 697 -36.60 -42.11 160.88
CA LEU A 697 -36.91 -43.10 159.83
C LEU A 697 -35.72 -43.46 158.94
N SER A 698 -34.71 -44.05 159.58
CA SER A 698 -33.87 -45.06 158.93
C SER A 698 -34.61 -46.40 158.68
N ASP A 699 -35.84 -46.56 159.21
CA ASP A 699 -36.54 -47.84 159.31
C ASP A 699 -37.55 -48.14 158.17
N SER A 700 -37.06 -48.89 157.19
CA SER A 700 -37.80 -49.71 156.21
C SER A 700 -38.55 -48.96 155.09
N LEU A 701 -38.34 -49.30 153.81
CA LEU A 701 -38.40 -50.64 153.19
C LEU A 701 -39.80 -51.27 153.24
N LYS A 702 -40.82 -50.51 152.81
CA LYS A 702 -42.11 -50.95 152.24
C LYS A 702 -42.73 -49.76 151.48
N ARG A 703 -42.99 -49.80 150.17
CA ARG A 703 -43.11 -50.96 149.25
C ARG A 703 -42.45 -50.65 147.90
N THR A 704 -41.67 -51.59 147.37
CA THR A 704 -41.47 -51.72 145.93
C THR A 704 -42.58 -52.61 145.39
N GLN A 705 -43.69 -52.02 144.92
CA GLN A 705 -44.74 -52.79 144.26
C GLN A 705 -45.57 -51.90 143.32
N GLU A 706 -45.62 -52.33 142.04
CA GLU A 706 -46.70 -52.22 141.03
C GLU A 706 -47.60 -50.95 141.01
N ASP A 707 -47.81 -50.26 139.89
CA ASP A 707 -48.02 -50.73 138.51
C ASP A 707 -47.36 -49.83 137.42
N LEU A 708 -47.39 -50.08 136.10
CA LEU A 708 -47.31 -51.30 135.23
C LEU A 708 -47.84 -50.93 133.82
N SER A 709 -46.97 -50.71 132.82
CA SER A 709 -47.27 -50.78 131.35
C SER A 709 -48.37 -49.80 130.81
N VAL A 710 -48.80 -49.71 129.54
CA VAL A 710 -48.51 -50.30 128.20
C VAL A 710 -48.41 -49.11 127.20
N SER A 711 -47.53 -49.09 126.20
CA SER A 711 -47.89 -49.37 124.79
C SER A 711 -46.68 -49.49 123.84
N GLN A 712 -46.83 -50.32 122.80
CA GLN A 712 -45.79 -50.71 121.83
C GLN A 712 -46.37 -50.72 120.40
N SER A 713 -45.56 -50.35 119.40
CA SER A 713 -45.51 -50.94 118.04
C SER A 713 -44.46 -50.17 117.21
N THR A 714 -43.41 -50.72 116.58
CA THR A 714 -43.27 -51.84 115.61
C THR A 714 -44.07 -51.65 114.32
N CYS A 715 -43.54 -51.84 113.09
CA CYS A 715 -42.17 -52.08 112.62
C CYS A 715 -42.12 -51.92 111.08
N THR A 716 -41.00 -51.41 110.54
CA THR A 716 -40.42 -51.72 109.20
C THR A 716 -41.33 -51.48 107.96
N ASP A 717 -40.96 -51.68 106.68
CA ASP A 717 -39.76 -52.25 105.99
C ASP A 717 -39.40 -51.51 104.68
N LEU A 718 -38.27 -51.87 104.07
CA LEU A 718 -37.81 -51.41 102.74
C LEU A 718 -38.13 -52.45 101.65
N GLU A 719 -39.18 -52.29 100.83
CA GLU A 719 -39.36 -53.16 99.65
C GLU A 719 -40.25 -52.64 98.49
N GLU A 720 -40.14 -51.36 98.09
CA GLU A 720 -40.86 -50.85 96.89
C GLU A 720 -40.03 -49.85 96.06
N SER A 721 -39.15 -50.36 95.18
CA SER A 721 -38.33 -49.52 94.26
C SER A 721 -37.94 -50.20 92.94
N LEU A 722 -38.69 -51.22 92.49
CA LEU A 722 -38.44 -51.92 91.21
C LEU A 722 -39.74 -52.22 90.45
N SER A 723 -40.52 -51.18 90.11
CA SER A 723 -41.70 -51.32 89.21
C SER A 723 -41.83 -50.25 88.12
N ASN A 724 -41.19 -49.08 88.26
CA ASN A 724 -41.50 -47.89 87.42
C ASN A 724 -40.58 -47.73 86.19
N LEU A 725 -40.20 -48.84 85.54
CA LEU A 725 -39.46 -48.84 84.27
C LEU A 725 -40.06 -49.87 83.29
N ARG A 726 -41.29 -49.58 82.83
CA ARG A 726 -41.97 -50.34 81.78
C ARG A 726 -42.67 -49.46 80.74
N ASP A 727 -43.16 -48.30 81.12
CA ASP A 727 -44.14 -47.56 80.31
C ASP A 727 -43.52 -46.53 79.33
N GLU A 728 -42.23 -46.16 79.50
CA GLU A 728 -41.53 -45.24 78.58
C GLU A 728 -41.19 -45.87 77.22
N LYS A 729 -41.27 -47.19 77.08
CA LYS A 729 -40.78 -47.90 75.88
C LYS A 729 -41.71 -47.80 74.67
N GLU A 730 -43.02 -47.69 74.87
CA GLU A 730 -43.98 -47.75 73.75
C GLU A 730 -44.08 -46.40 73.01
N VAL A 731 -44.01 -45.27 73.72
CA VAL A 731 -44.11 -43.92 73.14
C VAL A 731 -42.99 -43.63 72.13
N VAL A 732 -41.76 -44.05 72.43
CA VAL A 732 -40.60 -43.85 71.54
C VAL A 732 -40.75 -44.64 70.22
N SER A 733 -41.43 -45.78 70.24
CA SER A 733 -41.60 -46.63 69.04
C SER A 733 -42.54 -46.02 67.99
N PHE A 734 -43.55 -45.26 68.41
CA PHE A 734 -44.55 -44.67 67.52
C PHE A 734 -43.98 -43.48 66.73
N ASN A 735 -43.24 -42.60 67.40
CA ASN A 735 -42.67 -41.39 66.80
C ASN A 735 -41.58 -41.71 65.75
N LEU A 736 -40.83 -42.79 65.95
CA LEU A 736 -39.80 -43.25 65.01
C LEU A 736 -40.42 -43.72 63.66
N GLU A 737 -41.59 -44.34 63.70
CA GLU A 737 -42.24 -44.90 62.50
C GLU A 737 -43.04 -43.84 61.71
N ALA A 738 -43.37 -42.71 62.34
CA ALA A 738 -43.90 -41.53 61.66
C ALA A 738 -42.80 -40.83 60.84
N ALA A 739 -41.65 -40.50 61.46
CA ALA A 739 -40.54 -39.79 60.82
C ALA A 739 -39.97 -40.54 59.59
N LYS A 740 -39.96 -41.88 59.61
CA LYS A 740 -39.58 -42.69 58.43
C LYS A 740 -40.47 -42.45 57.21
N LYS A 741 -41.77 -42.19 57.39
CA LYS A 741 -42.72 -42.02 56.28
C LYS A 741 -42.59 -40.67 55.61
N GLU A 742 -42.29 -39.62 56.37
CA GLU A 742 -41.96 -38.30 55.80
C GLU A 742 -40.62 -38.35 55.02
N LEU A 743 -39.61 -39.05 55.57
CA LEU A 743 -38.35 -39.30 54.85
C LEU A 743 -38.51 -40.14 53.58
N GLN A 744 -39.45 -41.10 53.57
CA GLN A 744 -39.77 -41.91 52.38
C GLN A 744 -40.32 -41.03 51.24
N VAL A 745 -41.33 -40.18 51.53
CA VAL A 745 -41.96 -39.32 50.52
C VAL A 745 -40.95 -38.31 49.96
N LEU A 746 -40.14 -37.68 50.82
CA LEU A 746 -39.07 -36.77 50.38
C LEU A 746 -37.97 -37.45 49.56
N ALA A 747 -37.74 -38.76 49.76
CA ALA A 747 -36.82 -39.52 48.91
C ALA A 747 -37.43 -39.81 47.52
N ASP A 748 -38.72 -40.12 47.45
CA ASP A 748 -39.42 -40.39 46.20
C ASP A 748 -39.58 -39.11 45.33
N GLU A 749 -39.94 -37.96 45.93
CA GLU A 749 -39.97 -36.67 45.21
C GLU A 749 -38.57 -36.24 44.71
N LYS A 750 -37.52 -36.52 45.50
CA LYS A 750 -36.13 -36.28 45.09
C LYS A 750 -35.67 -37.24 44.00
N SER A 751 -36.20 -38.47 43.97
CA SER A 751 -35.97 -39.44 42.89
C SER A 751 -36.55 -38.95 41.56
N GLU A 752 -37.81 -38.49 41.53
CA GLU A 752 -38.44 -37.99 40.30
C GLU A 752 -37.75 -36.73 39.76
N THR A 753 -37.34 -35.80 40.63
CA THR A 753 -36.62 -34.60 40.21
C THR A 753 -35.20 -34.90 39.70
N ILE A 754 -34.49 -35.87 40.30
CA ILE A 754 -33.23 -36.40 39.75
C ILE A 754 -33.48 -37.04 38.37
N ALA A 755 -34.51 -37.88 38.21
CA ALA A 755 -34.83 -38.51 36.93
C ALA A 755 -35.14 -37.47 35.82
N HIS A 756 -35.87 -36.41 36.15
CA HIS A 756 -36.13 -35.29 35.23
C HIS A 756 -34.83 -34.56 34.84
N MET A 757 -33.97 -34.22 35.81
CA MET A 757 -32.67 -33.58 35.56
C MET A 757 -31.75 -34.46 34.69
N THR A 758 -31.68 -35.77 34.97
CA THR A 758 -30.92 -36.73 34.15
C THR A 758 -31.52 -36.86 32.73
N GLY A 759 -32.83 -36.76 32.60
CA GLY A 759 -33.51 -36.66 31.30
C GLY A 759 -33.07 -35.43 30.51
N LEU A 760 -33.10 -34.25 31.15
CA LEU A 760 -32.69 -33.00 30.53
C LEU A 760 -31.22 -33.02 30.09
N ALA A 761 -30.33 -33.46 30.98
CA ALA A 761 -28.88 -33.61 30.73
C ALA A 761 -28.57 -34.57 29.57
N ARG A 762 -29.37 -35.64 29.40
CA ARG A 762 -29.25 -36.52 28.23
C ARG A 762 -29.60 -35.79 26.94
N THR A 763 -30.70 -35.05 26.90
CA THR A 763 -31.12 -34.31 25.70
C THR A 763 -30.21 -33.13 25.34
N THR A 764 -29.51 -32.52 26.31
CA THR A 764 -28.48 -31.51 26.01
C THR A 764 -27.22 -32.18 25.47
N LYS A 765 -26.76 -33.30 26.06
CA LYS A 765 -25.64 -34.09 25.54
C LYS A 765 -25.87 -34.56 24.10
N GLU A 766 -27.02 -35.14 23.78
CA GLU A 766 -27.40 -35.56 22.43
C GLU A 766 -27.35 -34.41 21.41
N ARG A 767 -27.74 -33.18 21.83
CA ARG A 767 -27.61 -31.98 21.00
C ARG A 767 -26.15 -31.59 20.79
N PHE A 768 -25.33 -31.58 21.84
CA PHE A 768 -23.90 -31.28 21.72
C PHE A 768 -23.19 -32.28 20.80
N GLU A 769 -23.42 -33.58 20.96
CA GLU A 769 -22.88 -34.62 20.07
C GLU A 769 -23.35 -34.43 18.61
N SER A 770 -24.61 -34.02 18.39
CA SER A 770 -25.12 -33.68 17.05
C SER A 770 -24.46 -32.44 16.45
N HIS A 771 -24.15 -31.42 17.26
CA HIS A 771 -23.43 -30.22 16.81
C HIS A 771 -21.95 -30.51 16.54
N GLU A 772 -21.31 -31.32 17.38
CA GLU A 772 -19.93 -31.75 17.20
C GLU A 772 -19.76 -32.62 15.94
N ALA A 773 -20.68 -33.54 15.68
CA ALA A 773 -20.68 -34.35 14.45
C ALA A 773 -20.77 -33.47 13.19
N LYS A 774 -21.64 -32.45 13.19
CA LYS A 774 -21.76 -31.47 12.09
C LYS A 774 -20.51 -30.60 11.94
N LEU A 775 -19.85 -30.23 13.04
CA LEU A 775 -18.59 -29.49 13.02
C LEU A 775 -17.46 -30.36 12.45
N ARG A 776 -17.33 -31.62 12.90
CA ARG A 776 -16.38 -32.61 12.36
C ARG A 776 -16.58 -32.85 10.87
N GLU A 777 -17.84 -32.94 10.40
CA GLU A 777 -18.17 -33.03 8.97
C GLU A 777 -17.77 -31.76 8.20
N THR A 778 -18.08 -30.57 8.75
CA THR A 778 -17.72 -29.28 8.13
C THR A 778 -16.19 -29.12 8.00
N VAL A 779 -15.44 -29.42 9.06
CA VAL A 779 -13.96 -29.42 9.05
C VAL A 779 -13.42 -30.43 8.05
N LYS A 780 -14.00 -31.63 7.95
CA LYS A 780 -13.61 -32.63 6.95
C LYS A 780 -13.84 -32.11 5.51
N LEU A 781 -14.98 -31.48 5.23
CA LEU A 781 -15.27 -30.89 3.92
C LEU A 781 -14.31 -29.74 3.58
N GLN A 782 -13.92 -28.93 4.57
CA GLN A 782 -12.90 -27.89 4.41
C GLN A 782 -11.51 -28.48 4.13
N LEU A 783 -11.12 -29.55 4.82
CA LEU A 783 -9.85 -30.26 4.56
C LEU A 783 -9.83 -30.91 3.17
N ASP A 784 -10.93 -31.54 2.74
CA ASP A 784 -11.06 -32.09 1.38
C ASP A 784 -11.06 -30.99 0.30
N ALA A 785 -11.62 -29.81 0.58
CA ALA A 785 -11.55 -28.65 -0.32
C ALA A 785 -10.12 -28.07 -0.40
N ASN A 786 -9.46 -27.88 0.74
CA ASN A 786 -8.07 -27.39 0.81
C ASN A 786 -7.09 -28.36 0.14
N ARG A 787 -7.33 -29.68 0.27
CA ARG A 787 -6.59 -30.71 -0.47
C ARG A 787 -6.74 -30.55 -1.98
N ARG A 788 -7.97 -30.39 -2.49
CA ARG A 788 -8.21 -30.15 -3.92
C ARG A 788 -7.56 -28.85 -4.42
N LEU A 789 -7.54 -27.80 -3.59
CA LEU A 789 -6.82 -26.56 -3.90
C LEU A 789 -5.30 -26.78 -3.97
N MET A 790 -4.70 -27.57 -3.08
CA MET A 790 -3.29 -27.96 -3.19
C MET A 790 -3.01 -28.79 -4.44
N GLU A 791 -3.87 -29.76 -4.77
CA GLU A 791 -3.74 -30.58 -5.98
C GLU A 791 -3.85 -29.74 -7.27
N VAL A 792 -4.75 -28.74 -7.29
CA VAL A 792 -4.86 -27.75 -8.39
C VAL A 792 -3.64 -26.83 -8.45
N ASN A 793 -3.18 -26.29 -7.32
CA ASN A 793 -2.00 -25.41 -7.26
C ASN A 793 -0.73 -26.13 -7.70
N GLN A 794 -0.57 -27.41 -7.33
CA GLN A 794 0.53 -28.25 -7.83
C GLN A 794 0.44 -28.45 -9.34
N ALA A 795 -0.75 -28.76 -9.88
CA ALA A 795 -0.96 -28.89 -11.33
C ALA A 795 -0.79 -27.56 -12.11
N VAL A 796 -1.01 -26.41 -11.47
CA VAL A 796 -0.68 -25.09 -12.02
C VAL A 796 0.84 -24.85 -11.99
N LYS A 797 1.51 -25.19 -10.89
CA LYS A 797 2.97 -25.10 -10.75
C LYS A 797 3.69 -25.97 -11.78
N GLU A 798 3.23 -27.19 -12.03
CA GLU A 798 3.79 -28.06 -13.08
C GLU A 798 3.63 -27.47 -14.49
N LYS A 799 2.49 -26.82 -14.77
CA LYS A 799 2.29 -26.07 -16.03
C LYS A 799 3.17 -24.84 -16.13
N LEU A 800 3.41 -24.13 -15.02
CA LEU A 800 4.33 -22.99 -14.95
C LEU A 800 5.76 -23.44 -15.25
N MET A 801 6.28 -24.43 -14.53
CA MET A 801 7.61 -25.03 -14.76
C MET A 801 7.78 -25.50 -16.21
N HIS A 802 6.73 -26.10 -16.80
CA HIS A 802 6.76 -26.50 -18.22
C HIS A 802 6.77 -25.29 -19.18
N LYS A 803 6.14 -24.17 -18.82
CA LYS A 803 6.16 -22.92 -19.60
C LYS A 803 7.49 -22.18 -19.47
N GLU A 804 8.12 -22.16 -18.30
CA GLU A 804 9.49 -21.67 -18.09
C GLU A 804 10.50 -22.51 -18.89
N ALA A 805 10.35 -23.84 -18.91
CA ALA A 805 11.14 -24.73 -19.75
C ALA A 805 10.92 -24.51 -21.26
N GLN A 806 9.73 -24.06 -21.68
CA GLN A 806 9.47 -23.64 -23.06
C GLN A 806 10.07 -22.25 -23.36
N ASN A 807 10.00 -21.29 -22.43
CA ASN A 807 10.52 -19.95 -22.63
C ASN A 807 12.05 -19.96 -22.74
N THR A 808 12.72 -20.67 -21.83
CA THR A 808 14.18 -20.89 -21.88
C THR A 808 14.63 -21.61 -23.15
N GLN A 809 13.82 -22.53 -23.71
CA GLN A 809 14.10 -23.11 -25.04
C GLN A 809 13.96 -22.09 -26.18
N LEU A 810 12.99 -21.18 -26.11
CA LEU A 810 12.81 -20.09 -27.08
C LEU A 810 13.92 -19.04 -26.98
N GLU A 811 14.34 -18.63 -25.77
CA GLU A 811 15.50 -17.76 -25.53
C GLU A 811 16.79 -18.39 -26.09
N ASN A 812 17.00 -19.69 -25.86
CA ASN A 812 18.09 -20.46 -26.47
C ASN A 812 17.98 -20.59 -28.00
N ALA A 813 16.81 -20.39 -28.61
CA ALA A 813 16.64 -20.33 -30.05
C ALA A 813 16.87 -18.91 -30.60
N VAL A 814 16.38 -17.87 -29.90
CA VAL A 814 16.58 -16.46 -30.24
C VAL A 814 18.07 -16.11 -30.22
N THR A 815 18.77 -16.39 -29.12
CA THR A 815 20.23 -16.16 -29.01
C THR A 815 21.05 -16.87 -30.10
N ARG A 816 20.63 -18.08 -30.52
CA ARG A 816 21.23 -18.77 -31.68
C ARG A 816 20.94 -18.05 -33.00
N LEU A 817 19.71 -17.58 -33.21
CA LEU A 817 19.34 -16.80 -34.40
C LEU A 817 20.08 -15.46 -34.44
N GLU A 818 20.17 -14.73 -33.33
CA GLU A 818 20.94 -13.49 -33.19
C GLU A 818 22.42 -13.71 -33.50
N SER A 819 23.03 -14.76 -32.94
CA SER A 819 24.42 -15.13 -33.25
C SER A 819 24.63 -15.42 -34.75
N ARG A 820 23.62 -16.00 -35.41
CA ARG A 820 23.65 -16.29 -36.85
C ARG A 820 23.39 -15.03 -37.70
N VAL A 821 22.52 -14.12 -37.28
CA VAL A 821 22.32 -12.82 -37.92
C VAL A 821 23.63 -12.01 -37.84
N MET A 822 24.25 -11.93 -36.67
CA MET A 822 25.53 -11.24 -36.47
C MET A 822 26.68 -11.87 -37.28
N LEU A 823 26.68 -13.18 -37.51
CA LEU A 823 27.60 -13.83 -38.46
C LEU A 823 27.29 -13.44 -39.92
N LEU A 824 26.02 -13.47 -40.34
CA LEU A 824 25.61 -13.07 -41.70
C LEU A 824 25.85 -11.57 -41.96
N GLU A 825 25.78 -10.72 -40.95
CA GLU A 825 26.14 -9.30 -41.03
C GLU A 825 27.66 -9.09 -41.15
N ARG A 826 28.46 -9.91 -40.47
CA ARG A 826 29.93 -9.95 -40.66
C ARG A 826 30.31 -10.45 -42.06
N GLU A 827 29.61 -11.45 -42.58
CA GLU A 827 29.78 -11.91 -43.97
C GLU A 827 29.36 -10.81 -44.96
N LYS A 828 28.18 -10.21 -44.79
CA LYS A 828 27.68 -9.10 -45.62
C LYS A 828 28.63 -7.90 -45.63
N THR A 829 29.18 -7.51 -44.47
CA THR A 829 30.16 -6.43 -44.39
C THR A 829 31.51 -6.84 -44.99
N HIS A 830 31.97 -8.08 -44.80
CA HIS A 830 33.14 -8.60 -45.50
C HIS A 830 32.98 -8.50 -47.02
N TYR A 831 31.91 -9.08 -47.59
CA TYR A 831 31.61 -9.02 -49.02
C TYR A 831 31.51 -7.58 -49.53
N SER A 832 30.86 -6.67 -48.80
CA SER A 832 30.79 -5.25 -49.17
C SER A 832 32.18 -4.58 -49.19
N THR A 833 33.09 -4.88 -48.26
CA THR A 833 34.48 -4.40 -48.34
C THR A 833 35.30 -5.09 -49.43
N GLU A 834 34.97 -6.33 -49.80
CA GLU A 834 35.65 -7.05 -50.87
C GLU A 834 35.21 -6.53 -52.25
N GLU A 835 33.93 -6.23 -52.44
CA GLU A 835 33.42 -5.48 -53.59
C GLU A 835 34.03 -4.07 -53.65
N GLY A 836 34.10 -3.36 -52.51
CA GLY A 836 34.78 -2.06 -52.44
C GLY A 836 36.22 -2.12 -52.96
N ARG A 837 37.02 -3.10 -52.51
CA ARG A 837 38.38 -3.32 -53.01
C ARG A 837 38.42 -3.74 -54.49
N LYS A 838 37.42 -4.47 -55.00
CA LYS A 838 37.29 -4.79 -56.44
C LYS A 838 36.97 -3.53 -57.26
N TRP A 839 36.17 -2.60 -56.74
CA TRP A 839 35.93 -1.29 -57.37
C TRP A 839 37.15 -0.36 -57.32
N GLU A 840 37.96 -0.40 -56.26
CA GLU A 840 39.22 0.35 -56.19
C GLU A 840 40.28 -0.23 -57.15
N THR A 841 40.51 -1.54 -57.13
CA THR A 841 41.43 -2.19 -58.09
C THR A 841 40.97 -2.07 -59.55
N ALA A 842 39.66 -2.02 -59.81
CA ALA A 842 39.13 -1.69 -61.14
C ALA A 842 39.39 -0.24 -61.59
N LYS A 843 39.55 0.71 -60.66
CA LYS A 843 40.05 2.06 -60.97
C LYS A 843 41.54 2.06 -61.24
N ASP A 844 42.32 1.30 -60.48
CA ASP A 844 43.78 1.22 -60.67
C ASP A 844 44.15 0.57 -62.02
N VAL A 845 43.35 -0.38 -62.53
CA VAL A 845 43.50 -0.91 -63.91
C VAL A 845 43.26 0.16 -64.99
N GLY A 846 42.71 1.33 -64.64
CA GLY A 846 42.66 2.52 -65.49
C GLY A 846 44.00 3.27 -65.66
N SER A 847 45.11 2.78 -65.10
CA SER A 847 46.41 3.46 -65.05
C SER A 847 47.19 3.61 -66.37
N PHE A 848 46.55 3.53 -67.54
CA PHE A 848 47.17 3.85 -68.83
C PHE A 848 47.12 5.35 -69.20
N SER A 849 46.38 6.16 -68.44
CA SER A 849 46.30 7.62 -68.62
C SER A 849 47.58 8.42 -68.30
N PRO A 850 48.38 8.13 -67.24
CA PRO A 850 49.49 9.00 -66.83
C PRO A 850 50.69 8.97 -67.79
N GLU A 851 50.99 7.83 -68.42
CA GLU A 851 52.06 7.74 -69.43
C GLU A 851 51.69 8.52 -70.69
N LEU A 852 50.43 8.42 -71.14
CA LEU A 852 49.92 9.20 -72.26
C LEU A 852 49.96 10.71 -71.97
N ASN A 853 49.53 11.14 -70.78
CA ASN A 853 49.64 12.54 -70.35
C ASN A 853 51.10 13.00 -70.20
N SER A 854 52.02 12.14 -69.76
CA SER A 854 53.45 12.45 -69.70
C SER A 854 54.00 12.73 -71.10
N HIS A 855 53.71 11.86 -72.07
CA HIS A 855 54.12 12.08 -73.46
C HIS A 855 53.45 13.30 -74.09
N LEU A 856 52.17 13.56 -73.80
CA LEU A 856 51.47 14.76 -74.28
C LEU A 856 52.12 16.04 -73.73
N THR A 857 52.44 16.06 -72.43
CA THR A 857 53.12 17.18 -71.76
C THR A 857 54.53 17.41 -72.33
N GLN A 858 55.24 16.34 -72.65
CA GLN A 858 56.59 16.39 -73.23
C GLN A 858 56.56 16.94 -74.67
N ILE A 859 55.59 16.53 -75.48
CA ILE A 859 55.34 17.08 -76.83
C ILE A 859 54.95 18.56 -76.75
N MET A 860 54.08 18.95 -75.81
CA MET A 860 53.73 20.35 -75.57
C MET A 860 54.96 21.19 -75.17
N ALA A 861 55.85 20.66 -74.33
CA ALA A 861 57.08 21.35 -73.94
C ALA A 861 58.06 21.58 -75.11
N GLU A 862 58.18 20.62 -76.04
CA GLU A 862 59.00 20.81 -77.25
C GLU A 862 58.34 21.79 -78.24
N LEU A 863 57.01 21.76 -78.38
CA LEU A 863 56.27 22.73 -79.19
C LEU A 863 56.40 24.17 -78.64
N ASP A 864 56.31 24.37 -77.31
CA ASP A 864 56.54 25.68 -76.70
C ASP A 864 58.01 26.14 -76.78
N LYS A 865 58.97 25.19 -76.88
CA LYS A 865 60.37 25.52 -77.14
C LYS A 865 60.55 25.99 -78.59
N LEU A 866 60.00 25.27 -79.57
CA LEU A 866 59.99 25.69 -80.97
C LEU A 866 59.26 27.03 -81.16
N ARG A 867 58.16 27.26 -80.44
CA ARG A 867 57.43 28.54 -80.42
C ARG A 867 58.30 29.70 -79.89
N LYS A 868 59.15 29.46 -78.88
CA LYS A 868 60.12 30.45 -78.38
C LYS A 868 61.27 30.70 -79.36
N GLU A 869 61.82 29.66 -79.97
CA GLU A 869 62.86 29.79 -80.99
C GLU A 869 62.35 30.51 -82.26
N HIS A 870 61.07 30.33 -82.62
CA HIS A 870 60.39 31.11 -83.66
C HIS A 870 60.22 32.59 -83.25
N MET A 871 59.80 32.85 -82.01
CA MET A 871 59.68 34.22 -81.47
C MET A 871 61.04 34.95 -81.47
N ASP A 872 62.15 34.30 -81.11
CA ASP A 872 63.52 34.89 -81.14
C ASP A 872 64.09 35.09 -82.57
N LEU A 873 63.46 34.49 -83.59
CA LEU A 873 63.70 34.80 -85.00
C LEU A 873 62.86 36.00 -85.44
N GLU A 874 61.58 36.05 -85.09
CA GLU A 874 60.69 37.18 -85.38
C GLU A 874 61.10 38.48 -84.66
N HIS A 875 61.63 38.37 -83.43
CA HIS A 875 62.06 39.54 -82.63
C HIS A 875 63.23 40.32 -83.26
N ARG A 876 64.00 39.69 -84.17
CA ARG A 876 65.04 40.37 -84.95
C ARG A 876 64.50 41.09 -86.19
N HIS A 877 63.28 40.80 -86.63
CA HIS A 877 62.74 41.30 -87.89
C HIS A 877 61.79 42.50 -87.75
N TYR A 878 61.39 42.89 -86.53
CA TYR A 878 60.40 43.95 -86.28
C TYR A 878 60.91 45.15 -85.46
N LYS A 879 62.14 45.60 -85.73
CA LYS A 879 62.65 46.87 -85.16
C LYS A 879 62.33 48.10 -86.06
N CYS A 880 61.07 48.25 -86.50
CA CYS A 880 60.65 49.46 -87.22
C CYS A 880 59.14 49.79 -87.12
N ARG A 881 58.83 50.94 -86.50
CA ARG A 881 57.67 51.83 -86.74
C ARG A 881 56.20 51.36 -86.51
N SER A 882 55.79 51.42 -85.25
CA SER A 882 54.87 52.47 -84.71
C SER A 882 53.52 52.82 -85.41
N ASP A 883 52.45 52.68 -84.60
CA ASP A 883 51.36 53.65 -84.32
C ASP A 883 50.05 53.77 -85.17
N SER A 884 48.94 53.47 -84.45
CA SER A 884 47.66 54.22 -84.28
C SER A 884 46.58 54.36 -85.38
N GLN A 885 45.35 53.91 -85.01
CA GLN A 885 44.00 54.54 -85.21
C GLN A 885 43.44 54.71 -86.66
N THR A 886 42.11 54.76 -86.98
CA THR A 886 40.83 54.60 -86.24
C THR A 886 39.63 54.29 -87.17
N GLY A 887 38.60 53.56 -86.68
CA GLY A 887 37.16 53.87 -86.88
C GLY A 887 36.33 53.34 -88.10
N GLY A 888 35.04 53.02 -87.85
CA GLY A 888 33.91 53.25 -88.80
C GLY A 888 32.98 52.09 -89.22
N GLY A 889 31.67 52.18 -88.89
CA GLY A 889 30.53 51.48 -89.54
C GLY A 889 30.27 50.01 -89.14
N SER A 890 29.13 49.51 -88.61
CA SER A 890 27.72 49.92 -88.41
C SER A 890 26.69 49.52 -89.49
N ASP A 891 25.98 48.40 -89.28
CA ASP A 891 24.49 48.37 -89.39
C ASP A 891 23.78 47.13 -88.76
N VAL A 892 24.52 46.09 -88.34
CA VAL A 892 23.94 44.85 -87.74
C VAL A 892 23.17 45.09 -86.43
N SER A 893 23.43 46.19 -85.72
CA SER A 893 23.05 46.39 -84.32
C SER A 893 21.54 46.41 -84.03
N LYS A 894 20.67 46.80 -84.99
CA LYS A 894 19.24 46.99 -84.71
C LYS A 894 18.49 45.70 -84.35
N ASN A 895 18.76 44.59 -85.05
CA ASN A 895 18.15 43.30 -84.70
C ASN A 895 18.73 42.75 -83.39
N TYR A 896 20.04 42.93 -83.17
CA TYR A 896 20.70 42.53 -81.92
C TYR A 896 20.09 43.21 -80.70
N TYR A 897 19.77 44.51 -80.76
CA TYR A 897 19.11 45.20 -79.65
C TYR A 897 17.71 44.66 -79.33
N LEU A 898 16.91 44.25 -80.33
CA LEU A 898 15.56 43.75 -80.09
C LEU A 898 15.56 42.37 -79.41
N ASP A 899 16.37 41.42 -79.89
CA ASP A 899 16.49 40.13 -79.19
C ASP A 899 17.23 40.26 -77.86
N ARG A 900 18.17 41.21 -77.71
CA ARG A 900 18.77 41.51 -76.41
C ARG A 900 17.76 42.06 -75.41
N VAL A 901 16.80 42.88 -75.83
CA VAL A 901 15.69 43.35 -74.98
C VAL A 901 14.78 42.18 -74.56
N ARG A 902 14.45 41.26 -75.47
CA ARG A 902 13.68 40.04 -75.12
C ARG A 902 14.43 39.15 -74.13
N GLN A 903 15.73 38.92 -74.33
CA GLN A 903 16.59 38.19 -73.39
C GLN A 903 16.63 38.85 -72.01
N LEU A 904 16.74 40.18 -71.95
CA LEU A 904 16.73 40.94 -70.69
C LEU A 904 15.37 40.87 -69.99
N GLN A 905 14.25 40.86 -70.73
CA GLN A 905 12.92 40.65 -70.16
C GLN A 905 12.74 39.25 -69.59
N LEU A 906 13.20 38.22 -70.30
CA LEU A 906 13.15 36.82 -69.83
C LEU A 906 14.05 36.63 -68.58
N ALA A 907 15.26 37.19 -68.60
CA ALA A 907 16.17 37.16 -67.45
C ALA A 907 15.58 37.90 -66.24
N LYS A 908 14.93 39.06 -66.44
CA LYS A 908 14.25 39.80 -65.37
C LYS A 908 13.10 38.99 -64.74
N ALA A 909 12.32 38.27 -65.55
CA ALA A 909 11.27 37.38 -65.03
C ALA A 909 11.87 36.25 -64.16
N GLN A 910 12.91 35.58 -64.64
CA GLN A 910 13.64 34.57 -63.86
C GLN A 910 14.28 35.13 -62.57
N GLU A 911 14.70 36.40 -62.57
CA GLU A 911 15.24 37.07 -61.38
C GLU A 911 14.12 37.47 -60.39
N GLU A 912 12.92 37.82 -60.88
CA GLU A 912 11.74 38.06 -60.05
C GLU A 912 11.21 36.77 -59.40
N ASP A 913 11.20 35.65 -60.12
CA ASP A 913 10.83 34.36 -59.55
C ASP A 913 11.86 33.86 -58.53
N LYS A 914 13.17 33.99 -58.79
CA LYS A 914 14.21 33.73 -57.78
C LYS A 914 14.08 34.62 -56.55
N LYS A 915 13.61 35.86 -56.70
CA LYS A 915 13.29 36.75 -55.55
C LYS A 915 12.06 36.28 -54.79
N ARG A 916 11.04 35.70 -55.45
CA ARG A 916 9.89 35.05 -54.78
C ARG A 916 10.32 33.81 -54.01
N GLU A 917 11.16 32.95 -54.59
CA GLU A 917 11.74 31.79 -53.92
C GLU A 917 12.56 32.21 -52.69
N LEU A 918 13.45 33.19 -52.82
CA LEU A 918 14.23 33.74 -51.70
C LEU A 918 13.34 34.35 -50.61
N LEU A 919 12.25 35.02 -50.97
CA LEU A 919 11.27 35.53 -50.00
C LEU A 919 10.53 34.40 -49.26
N LEU A 920 10.18 33.31 -49.94
CA LEU A 920 9.57 32.13 -49.32
C LEU A 920 10.56 31.39 -48.40
N VAL A 921 11.81 31.22 -48.82
CA VAL A 921 12.88 30.63 -47.98
C VAL A 921 13.17 31.51 -46.76
N ASN A 922 13.20 32.83 -46.92
CA ASN A 922 13.40 33.77 -45.80
C ASN A 922 12.19 33.79 -44.85
N ALA A 923 10.96 33.77 -45.38
CA ALA A 923 9.74 33.64 -44.56
C ALA A 923 9.73 32.34 -43.75
N LYS A 924 10.13 31.21 -44.36
CA LYS A 924 10.31 29.93 -43.67
C LYS A 924 11.41 30.00 -42.61
N LEU A 925 12.57 30.59 -42.93
CA LEU A 925 13.67 30.75 -41.97
C LEU A 925 13.25 31.59 -40.75
N ILE A 926 12.46 32.65 -40.96
CA ILE A 926 11.90 33.48 -39.87
C ILE A 926 10.87 32.67 -39.04
N GLN A 927 10.06 31.81 -39.68
CA GLN A 927 9.14 30.91 -38.99
C GLN A 927 9.88 29.87 -38.15
N ASP A 928 10.89 29.22 -38.72
CA ASP A 928 11.73 28.22 -38.05
C ASP A 928 12.52 28.86 -36.90
N GLN A 929 13.06 30.08 -37.08
CA GLN A 929 13.74 30.86 -36.04
C GLN A 929 12.80 31.23 -34.88
N LYS A 930 11.54 31.60 -35.18
CA LYS A 930 10.50 31.82 -34.14
C LYS A 930 10.15 30.53 -33.41
N GLN A 931 10.03 29.40 -34.11
CA GLN A 931 9.81 28.10 -33.45
C GLN A 931 10.99 27.71 -32.55
N TYR A 932 12.24 27.98 -32.96
CA TYR A 932 13.41 27.80 -32.11
C TYR A 932 13.40 28.71 -30.89
N GLN A 933 13.00 29.98 -31.02
CA GLN A 933 12.86 30.90 -29.88
C GLN A 933 11.79 30.42 -28.88
N VAL A 934 10.64 29.92 -29.35
CA VAL A 934 9.60 29.33 -28.48
C VAL A 934 10.10 28.06 -27.79
N LYS A 935 10.74 27.15 -28.52
CA LYS A 935 11.34 25.92 -27.94
C LYS A 935 12.41 26.24 -26.90
N HIS A 936 13.25 27.25 -27.17
CA HIS A 936 14.27 27.72 -26.22
C HIS A 936 13.65 28.35 -24.96
N ALA A 937 12.59 29.15 -25.11
CA ALA A 937 11.87 29.71 -23.96
C ALA A 937 11.24 28.62 -23.07
N LEU A 938 10.62 27.59 -23.68
CA LEU A 938 10.09 26.43 -22.96
C LEU A 938 11.19 25.64 -22.26
N ALA A 939 12.30 25.33 -22.93
CA ALA A 939 13.43 24.63 -22.31
C ALA A 939 14.06 25.42 -21.14
N VAL A 940 14.13 26.74 -21.23
CA VAL A 940 14.55 27.61 -20.11
C VAL A 940 13.56 27.55 -18.95
N GLN A 941 12.25 27.50 -19.22
CA GLN A 941 11.21 27.35 -18.21
C GLN A 941 11.28 25.97 -17.52
N GLU A 942 11.51 24.88 -18.27
CA GLU A 942 11.71 23.53 -17.73
C GLU A 942 12.97 23.47 -16.86
N VAL A 943 14.10 24.02 -17.31
CA VAL A 943 15.34 24.12 -16.52
C VAL A 943 15.12 24.92 -15.24
N GLN A 944 14.31 25.98 -15.27
CA GLN A 944 13.97 26.76 -14.08
C GLN A 944 13.10 25.95 -13.09
N GLN A 945 12.06 25.26 -13.56
CA GLN A 945 11.27 24.35 -12.72
C GLN A 945 12.10 23.20 -12.14
N LEU A 946 13.08 22.68 -12.89
CA LEU A 946 14.00 21.65 -12.40
C LEU A 946 14.93 22.19 -11.31
N LYS A 947 15.40 23.44 -11.43
CA LYS A 947 16.15 24.12 -10.34
C LYS A 947 15.29 24.30 -9.09
N GLU A 948 14.04 24.71 -9.23
CA GLU A 948 13.10 24.89 -8.10
C GLU A 948 12.74 23.55 -7.42
N LYS A 949 12.54 22.48 -8.20
CA LYS A 949 12.39 21.11 -7.70
C LYS A 949 13.67 20.62 -6.99
N THR A 950 14.84 20.93 -7.53
CA THR A 950 16.13 20.58 -6.90
C THR A 950 16.33 21.34 -5.59
N HIS A 951 16.03 22.64 -5.56
CA HIS A 951 16.12 23.47 -4.35
C HIS A 951 15.15 23.01 -3.25
N THR A 952 13.89 22.70 -3.60
CA THR A 952 12.92 22.14 -2.64
C THR A 952 13.22 20.69 -2.24
N TRP A 953 14.00 19.93 -3.02
CA TRP A 953 14.56 18.65 -2.59
C TRP A 953 15.72 18.85 -1.61
N MET A 954 16.67 19.75 -1.90
CA MET A 954 17.78 20.08 -0.99
C MET A 954 17.28 20.61 0.36
N LEU A 955 16.28 21.49 0.39
CA LEU A 955 15.67 21.98 1.64
C LEU A 955 14.98 20.86 2.45
N ARG A 956 14.41 19.85 1.80
CA ARG A 956 13.89 18.66 2.49
C ARG A 956 15.02 17.78 3.01
N ASP A 957 16.09 17.59 2.24
CA ASP A 957 17.24 16.79 2.66
C ASP A 957 17.99 17.43 3.84
N GLU A 958 18.22 18.75 3.80
CA GLU A 958 18.83 19.51 4.89
C GLU A 958 17.94 19.48 6.16
N ARG A 959 16.61 19.51 6.01
CA ARG A 959 15.71 19.31 7.15
C ARG A 959 15.86 17.92 7.75
N ARG A 960 15.87 16.86 6.93
CA ARG A 960 16.11 15.48 7.40
C ARG A 960 17.47 15.31 8.07
N ARG A 961 18.51 16.00 7.59
CA ARG A 961 19.83 16.01 8.26
C ARG A 961 19.75 16.64 9.64
N LYS A 962 19.06 17.78 9.79
CA LYS A 962 18.86 18.45 11.10
C LYS A 962 17.99 17.63 12.04
N GLU A 963 16.95 16.96 11.54
CA GLU A 963 16.15 15.99 12.30
C GLU A 963 17.03 14.80 12.79
N VAL A 964 17.93 14.29 11.95
CA VAL A 964 18.90 13.23 12.33
C VAL A 964 19.98 13.73 13.30
N GLU A 965 20.43 14.99 13.20
CA GLU A 965 21.34 15.61 14.17
C GLU A 965 20.66 15.80 15.52
N GLN A 966 19.44 16.33 15.58
CA GLN A 966 18.64 16.44 16.81
C GLN A 966 18.38 15.08 17.46
N LEU A 967 18.15 14.02 16.66
CA LEU A 967 18.03 12.65 17.19
C LEU A 967 19.35 12.13 17.76
N LYS A 968 20.50 12.43 17.13
CA LYS A 968 21.83 12.10 17.69
C LYS A 968 22.12 12.84 18.98
N GLU A 969 21.87 14.15 19.03
CA GLU A 969 21.99 14.97 20.25
C GLU A 969 21.09 14.40 21.37
N ARG A 970 19.87 13.98 21.03
CA ARG A 970 18.95 13.40 22.02
C ARG A 970 19.38 12.01 22.51
N ILE A 971 19.97 11.19 21.64
CA ILE A 971 20.60 9.91 22.03
C ILE A 971 21.79 10.19 22.96
N GLN A 972 22.66 11.12 22.60
CA GLN A 972 23.84 11.48 23.42
C GLN A 972 23.45 12.06 24.79
N GLN A 973 22.36 12.83 24.87
CA GLN A 973 21.78 13.26 26.16
C GLN A 973 21.30 12.06 27.00
N LEU A 974 20.58 11.12 26.39
CA LEU A 974 20.10 9.90 27.08
C LEU A 974 21.25 8.98 27.52
N GLU A 975 22.35 8.95 26.78
CA GLU A 975 23.58 8.25 27.16
C GLU A 975 24.26 8.94 28.35
N GLN A 976 24.40 10.28 28.34
CA GLN A 976 24.93 11.03 29.49
C GLN A 976 24.05 10.92 30.74
N ASP A 977 22.72 10.94 30.59
CA ASP A 977 21.80 10.76 31.72
C ASP A 977 21.81 9.31 32.24
N LYS A 978 22.06 8.32 31.37
CA LYS A 978 22.32 6.92 31.78
C LYS A 978 23.63 6.79 32.56
N GLU A 979 24.71 7.46 32.14
CA GLU A 979 25.98 7.52 32.88
C GLU A 979 25.82 8.23 34.24
N ARG A 980 25.02 9.30 34.30
CA ARG A 980 24.63 9.97 35.57
C ARG A 980 23.83 9.06 36.50
N MET A 981 22.89 8.27 35.97
CA MET A 981 22.14 7.29 36.75
C MET A 981 23.04 6.16 37.28
N GLN A 982 23.99 5.68 36.47
CA GLN A 982 24.96 4.66 36.88
C GLN A 982 25.92 5.19 37.96
N THR A 983 26.44 6.41 37.82
CA THR A 983 27.29 7.04 38.84
C THR A 983 26.52 7.40 40.11
N SER A 984 25.25 7.79 40.02
CA SER A 984 24.37 8.03 41.17
C SER A 984 24.16 6.76 42.02
N ASN A 985 24.00 5.59 41.39
CA ASN A 985 23.89 4.32 42.10
C ASN A 985 25.18 3.96 42.85
N ILE A 986 26.36 4.17 42.23
CA ILE A 986 27.66 3.89 42.87
C ILE A 986 27.90 4.73 44.15
N VAL A 987 27.28 5.91 44.26
CA VAL A 987 27.38 6.79 45.45
C VAL A 987 26.46 6.32 46.60
N LYS A 988 25.43 5.50 46.33
CA LYS A 988 24.51 5.01 47.38
C LYS A 988 25.03 3.80 48.16
N ASP A 989 25.86 2.96 47.54
CA ASP A 989 26.33 1.69 48.14
C ASP A 989 27.56 1.84 49.07
N VAL A 990 27.97 3.07 49.41
CA VAL A 990 29.19 3.35 50.21
C VAL A 990 28.87 4.02 51.56
N SER A 991 27.61 4.35 51.85
CA SER A 991 27.20 5.20 52.99
C SER A 991 26.37 4.48 54.08
N SER A 992 26.60 3.18 54.29
CA SER A 992 25.88 2.35 55.30
C SER A 992 26.79 1.60 56.28
N ALA A 993 27.79 2.28 56.87
CA ALA A 993 28.63 1.71 57.94
C ALA A 993 28.99 2.72 59.04
N SER A 994 28.97 2.24 60.29
CA SER A 994 29.32 2.93 61.56
C SER A 994 28.37 4.03 62.05
N GLY A 995 28.17 4.03 63.38
CA GLY A 995 27.32 4.96 64.13
C GLY A 995 28.10 6.01 64.95
N PRO A 996 27.45 6.66 65.93
CA PRO A 996 27.76 8.03 66.36
C PRO A 996 28.82 8.08 67.49
N PRO A 997 29.39 9.25 67.90
CA PRO A 997 28.64 10.15 68.81
C PRO A 997 29.02 11.67 68.83
N LEU A 998 28.24 12.43 69.63
CA LEU A 998 28.52 13.72 70.32
C LEU A 998 28.51 15.08 69.56
N ASP A 999 27.62 15.94 70.06
CA ASP A 999 27.61 17.43 70.12
C ASP A 999 28.90 18.05 70.74
N PRO A 1000 29.17 19.39 70.68
CA PRO A 1000 28.16 20.47 70.65
C PRO A 1000 28.45 21.82 69.90
N ALA A 1001 27.39 22.64 69.84
CA ALA A 1001 27.32 24.10 70.06
C ALA A 1001 27.61 25.14 68.94
N SER A 1002 26.67 26.11 68.87
CA SER A 1002 26.77 27.49 68.32
C SER A 1002 26.67 27.65 66.78
N THR A 1003 25.93 28.61 66.21
CA THR A 1003 25.10 29.71 66.80
C THR A 1003 23.96 30.14 65.85
N GLU A 1004 22.93 30.80 66.42
CA GLU A 1004 22.04 31.80 65.78
C GLU A 1004 21.19 31.44 64.53
N SER A 1005 19.96 31.00 64.86
CA SER A 1005 18.66 31.45 64.32
C SER A 1005 18.51 33.00 64.15
N PRO A 1006 17.40 33.56 63.55
CA PRO A 1006 16.25 32.91 62.88
C PRO A 1006 15.65 33.63 61.63
N LEU A 1007 14.67 32.95 61.00
CA LEU A 1007 13.45 33.48 60.35
C LEU A 1007 13.50 34.28 59.01
N ALA A 1008 12.35 34.22 58.31
CA ALA A 1008 12.01 34.73 56.97
C ALA A 1008 11.40 36.18 57.07
N PRO A 1009 10.89 36.86 55.99
CA PRO A 1009 10.41 36.33 54.70
C PRO A 1009 10.60 37.21 53.43
N GLU A 1010 9.90 36.80 52.36
CA GLU A 1010 9.50 37.53 51.12
C GLU A 1010 10.59 38.16 50.22
N GLU A 1011 10.58 37.75 48.94
CA GLU A 1011 11.35 38.41 47.87
C GLU A 1011 10.49 39.45 47.14
N SER A 1012 11.05 40.65 46.94
CA SER A 1012 10.49 41.66 46.03
C SER A 1012 11.59 42.26 45.15
N ASN A 1013 11.47 42.05 43.84
CA ASN A 1013 11.95 42.86 42.71
C ASN A 1013 13.29 43.64 42.74
N ASP A 1014 13.97 43.51 41.59
CA ASP A 1014 14.58 44.59 40.76
C ASP A 1014 16.08 44.98 40.83
N THR A 1015 16.63 45.07 39.60
CA THR A 1015 17.66 45.99 39.06
C THR A 1015 19.19 45.75 39.17
N ALA A 1016 19.88 46.36 38.18
CA ALA A 1016 21.32 46.43 37.87
C ALA A 1016 22.00 45.13 37.35
N GLU A 1017 22.62 45.01 36.15
CA GLU A 1017 23.45 45.89 35.28
C GLU A 1017 24.98 45.77 35.53
N ALA A 1018 25.72 45.09 34.62
CA ALA A 1018 27.13 45.37 34.26
C ALA A 1018 27.74 44.43 33.18
N THR A 1019 28.08 45.03 32.01
CA THR A 1019 29.36 45.03 31.27
C THR A 1019 30.36 43.84 31.23
N LEU A 1020 30.85 43.58 29.99
CA LEU A 1020 32.03 42.85 29.46
C LEU A 1020 33.32 42.76 30.32
N PRO A 1021 34.22 41.76 30.08
CA PRO A 1021 35.43 42.07 29.25
C PRO A 1021 36.05 40.94 28.37
N GLU A 1022 36.61 41.37 27.23
CA GLU A 1022 37.89 41.03 26.52
C GLU A 1022 38.41 39.59 26.20
N THR A 1023 39.20 39.52 25.10
CA THR A 1023 39.88 38.32 24.53
C THR A 1023 41.33 38.63 24.06
N PRO A 1024 42.31 37.70 24.15
CA PRO A 1024 43.71 37.97 23.78
C PRO A 1024 44.22 37.40 22.43
N GLN A 1025 44.65 38.31 21.55
CA GLN A 1025 45.84 38.30 20.65
C GLN A 1025 46.17 37.14 19.65
N ARG A 1026 47.15 37.43 18.77
CA ARG A 1026 47.43 36.82 17.44
C ARG A 1026 48.90 36.34 17.33
N PRO A 1027 49.27 35.49 16.33
CA PRO A 1027 49.79 35.95 15.03
C PRO A 1027 49.23 35.10 13.84
N ALA A 1028 49.67 35.13 12.56
CA ALA A 1028 50.82 35.74 11.90
C ALA A 1028 50.58 36.08 10.39
N GLN A 1029 51.57 36.76 9.81
CA GLN A 1029 52.31 36.59 8.52
C GLN A 1029 51.95 35.43 7.55
N ASP A 1030 52.12 35.52 6.22
CA ASP A 1030 52.66 36.56 5.30
C ASP A 1030 52.10 36.42 3.85
N ASP A 1031 52.31 37.44 2.99
CA ASP A 1031 52.44 37.44 1.49
C ASP A 1031 51.28 36.92 0.57
N GLU A 1032 51.06 37.41 -0.67
CA GLU A 1032 51.47 38.66 -1.37
C GLU A 1032 50.52 38.99 -2.58
N GLN A 1033 50.56 40.24 -3.07
CA GLN A 1033 50.44 40.71 -4.47
C GLN A 1033 49.35 40.10 -5.43
N GLU A 1034 48.30 40.84 -5.85
CA GLU A 1034 48.22 41.77 -7.03
C GLU A 1034 47.51 41.12 -8.28
N ASN A 1035 46.88 41.81 -9.26
CA ASN A 1035 46.51 43.22 -9.51
C ASN A 1035 45.39 43.31 -10.62
N ILE A 1036 45.03 44.54 -11.02
CA ILE A 1036 44.34 45.01 -12.26
C ILE A 1036 42.79 45.08 -12.23
N PRO A 1037 42.15 46.23 -12.61
CA PRO A 1037 40.89 46.64 -11.98
C PRO A 1037 39.75 47.04 -12.97
N PRO A 1038 39.23 48.29 -13.12
CA PRO A 1038 37.78 48.50 -13.33
C PRO A 1038 37.41 49.16 -14.66
N PHE A 1039 36.12 49.41 -14.91
CA PHE A 1039 35.68 50.62 -15.63
C PHE A 1039 34.31 51.14 -15.15
N ASN A 1040 34.00 52.39 -15.48
CA ASN A 1040 32.97 53.20 -14.83
C ASN A 1040 31.82 53.64 -15.77
N ASP A 1041 30.77 54.21 -15.18
CA ASP A 1041 29.55 54.76 -15.78
C ASP A 1041 29.72 55.69 -17.01
N SER A 1042 28.67 55.75 -17.86
CA SER A 1042 28.05 57.03 -18.30
C SER A 1042 26.82 56.89 -19.23
N SER A 1043 25.72 57.55 -18.84
CA SER A 1043 24.73 58.29 -19.69
C SER A 1043 23.83 57.55 -20.72
N ALA A 1044 22.59 57.97 -21.04
CA ALA A 1044 21.62 58.89 -20.40
C ALA A 1044 20.22 58.83 -21.10
N GLN A 1045 19.27 59.67 -20.63
CA GLN A 1045 17.93 60.00 -21.19
C GLN A 1045 16.81 58.96 -20.91
N GLN A 1046 15.76 59.24 -20.11
CA GLN A 1046 14.61 60.20 -20.24
C GLN A 1046 13.50 59.67 -21.19
N THR A 1047 12.18 59.80 -20.93
CA THR A 1047 11.39 60.81 -20.16
C THR A 1047 10.16 60.24 -19.38
N SER A 1048 9.59 61.04 -18.44
CA SER A 1048 8.13 61.23 -18.11
C SER A 1048 7.19 60.04 -17.75
N ASP A 1049 6.20 60.14 -16.83
CA ASP A 1049 5.92 61.14 -15.78
C ASP A 1049 4.92 60.66 -14.66
N ARG A 1050 5.34 60.81 -13.40
CA ARG A 1050 4.69 61.45 -12.23
C ARG A 1050 3.14 61.44 -11.96
N LYS A 1051 2.81 60.84 -10.78
CA LYS A 1051 2.31 61.47 -9.51
C LYS A 1051 0.81 61.44 -9.10
N ARG A 1052 0.64 61.41 -7.75
CA ARG A 1052 -0.57 61.55 -6.87
C ARG A 1052 -1.44 60.28 -6.83
N LYS A 1053 -1.79 59.66 -5.70
CA LYS A 1053 -1.81 59.97 -4.24
C LYS A 1053 -2.80 61.04 -3.77
N LEU A 1054 -3.80 60.60 -2.99
CA LEU A 1054 -4.37 61.27 -1.82
C LEU A 1054 -5.00 60.23 -0.88
N ASP A 1055 -4.87 60.46 0.42
CA ASP A 1055 -5.48 59.70 1.52
C ASP A 1055 -6.67 60.51 2.09
N ILE A 1056 -7.56 59.92 2.91
CA ILE A 1056 -8.32 60.56 4.02
C ILE A 1056 -9.22 59.52 4.71
N ASP A 1057 -9.33 59.63 6.04
CA ASP A 1057 -10.13 58.79 6.95
C ASP A 1057 -11.59 59.26 7.08
N GLU A 1058 -12.47 58.43 7.66
CA GLU A 1058 -13.28 58.75 8.88
C GLU A 1058 -14.38 57.67 9.14
N ASP A 1059 -14.26 57.00 10.28
CA ASP A 1059 -15.38 56.48 11.11
C ASP A 1059 -15.83 57.65 12.03
N PRO A 1060 -17.04 57.74 12.65
CA PRO A 1060 -17.55 56.65 13.54
C PRO A 1060 -19.08 56.55 13.80
N THR A 1061 -19.53 55.42 14.40
CA THR A 1061 -20.65 55.30 15.40
C THR A 1061 -22.10 55.73 14.99
N GLU A 1062 -23.21 55.38 15.67
CA GLU A 1062 -23.45 54.90 17.04
C GLU A 1062 -24.82 54.15 17.21
N GLN A 1063 -24.92 53.27 18.22
CA GLN A 1063 -26.11 52.87 19.04
C GLN A 1063 -27.46 52.41 18.36
N VAL A 1064 -27.94 51.17 18.61
CA VAL A 1064 -28.83 50.70 19.73
C VAL A 1064 -30.31 51.17 19.53
N ASP A 1065 -31.33 50.29 19.48
CA ASP A 1065 -31.84 49.51 20.63
C ASP A 1065 -32.74 48.26 20.31
N THR A 1066 -32.89 47.44 21.36
CA THR A 1066 -33.88 46.40 21.79
C THR A 1066 -35.33 46.32 21.20
N LEU A 1067 -36.20 45.28 21.38
CA LEU A 1067 -36.25 43.99 22.14
C LEU A 1067 -37.42 43.03 21.67
N THR A 1068 -37.22 41.69 21.76
CA THR A 1068 -38.16 40.56 22.10
C THR A 1068 -39.48 40.15 21.39
N LEU A 1069 -39.61 38.81 21.29
CA LEU A 1069 -40.74 37.89 21.64
C LEU A 1069 -41.82 37.42 20.63
N ASP A 1070 -42.27 36.18 20.89
CA ASP A 1070 -43.05 35.26 20.06
C ASP A 1070 -44.55 35.58 19.90
N SER A 1071 -45.19 35.05 18.84
CA SER A 1071 -46.15 33.92 19.00
C SER A 1071 -46.74 33.35 17.69
N VAL A 1072 -46.58 32.02 17.56
CA VAL A 1072 -47.55 30.95 17.22
C VAL A 1072 -48.74 31.21 16.24
N ILE A 1073 -49.06 30.14 15.47
CA ILE A 1073 -50.35 29.77 14.82
C ILE A 1073 -50.35 29.73 13.27
N LYS A 1074 -50.78 28.56 12.76
CA LYS A 1074 -50.98 28.06 11.38
C LYS A 1074 -52.49 28.22 11.00
N PRO A 1075 -53.06 27.82 9.83
CA PRO A 1075 -52.49 27.20 8.61
C PRO A 1075 -53.12 27.59 7.22
N LEU A 1076 -52.64 26.92 6.15
CA LEU A 1076 -53.40 26.32 5.01
C LEU A 1076 -53.95 27.12 3.79
N ALA A 1077 -53.70 26.52 2.62
CA ALA A 1077 -54.35 26.68 1.29
C ALA A 1077 -54.12 28.03 0.56
N VAL A 1078 -54.25 28.18 -0.78
CA VAL A 1078 -54.92 27.40 -1.86
C VAL A 1078 -54.10 27.40 -3.16
N ASP A 1079 -54.17 26.33 -3.99
CA ASP A 1079 -53.81 26.32 -5.44
C ASP A 1079 -55.10 26.37 -6.30
N PRO A 1080 -55.15 27.13 -7.42
CA PRO A 1080 -55.46 26.45 -8.69
C PRO A 1080 -54.92 27.08 -10.00
N SER A 1081 -54.19 26.26 -10.76
CA SER A 1081 -54.55 25.81 -12.13
C SER A 1081 -54.49 26.69 -13.42
N ILE A 1082 -53.66 26.20 -14.37
CA ILE A 1082 -53.98 25.81 -15.80
C ILE A 1082 -54.47 26.86 -16.84
N GLN A 1083 -53.65 27.07 -17.89
CA GLN A 1083 -54.01 27.11 -19.33
C GLN A 1083 -52.76 26.72 -20.19
N ARG A 1084 -52.78 26.15 -21.42
CA ARG A 1084 -53.77 25.43 -22.26
C ARG A 1084 -53.02 24.68 -23.41
N ARG A 1085 -53.63 23.59 -23.93
CA ARG A 1085 -53.67 23.01 -25.32
C ARG A 1085 -52.78 23.57 -26.45
N ASP A 1086 -52.38 22.86 -27.51
CA ASP A 1086 -52.44 21.44 -27.98
C ASP A 1086 -51.62 21.34 -29.30
N HIS A 1087 -51.09 20.16 -29.72
CA HIS A 1087 -51.22 19.63 -31.12
C HIS A 1087 -50.51 18.27 -31.44
N ASN A 1088 -51.32 17.28 -31.85
CA ASN A 1088 -51.13 16.25 -32.92
C ASN A 1088 -49.90 15.29 -33.04
N ARG A 1089 -50.22 13.98 -32.89
CA ARG A 1089 -50.00 12.82 -33.81
C ARG A 1089 -48.61 12.17 -34.07
N GLY A 1090 -48.53 10.89 -33.65
CA GLY A 1090 -47.81 9.78 -34.31
C GLY A 1090 -48.46 8.41 -33.94
N LYS A 1091 -48.46 7.37 -34.80
CA LYS A 1091 -49.17 6.08 -34.55
C LYS A 1091 -48.59 4.81 -35.25
N ARG A 1092 -48.52 3.66 -34.53
CA ARG A 1092 -48.55 2.20 -34.90
C ARG A 1092 -48.35 1.36 -33.60
N ARG A 1093 -48.81 0.11 -33.32
CA ARG A 1093 -49.60 -1.00 -33.93
C ARG A 1093 -48.95 -1.83 -35.08
N LEU A 1094 -48.98 -3.18 -35.11
CA LEU A 1094 -49.58 -4.25 -34.25
C LEU A 1094 -48.55 -5.42 -34.04
N SER A 1095 -48.60 -6.37 -33.09
CA SER A 1095 -49.48 -6.73 -31.93
C SER A 1095 -50.49 -7.93 -32.03
N HIS A 1096 -50.04 -9.19 -32.18
CA HIS A 1096 -50.70 -10.46 -31.79
C HIS A 1096 -49.63 -11.60 -31.69
N PHE A 1097 -49.70 -12.77 -31.03
CA PHE A 1097 -50.60 -13.57 -30.15
C PHE A 1097 -50.66 -15.02 -30.69
N ILE A 1098 -50.26 -16.04 -29.89
CA ILE A 1098 -50.72 -17.45 -29.93
C ILE A 1098 -50.16 -18.17 -28.66
N THR A 1099 -50.84 -19.22 -28.20
CA THR A 1099 -50.65 -19.86 -26.88
C THR A 1099 -50.10 -21.28 -26.96
N ASN A 1100 -49.38 -21.73 -25.91
CA ASN A 1100 -49.68 -23.02 -25.24
C ASN A 1100 -48.97 -23.20 -23.87
N ARG A 1101 -49.65 -23.93 -22.98
CA ARG A 1101 -49.20 -24.58 -21.71
C ARG A 1101 -49.31 -26.11 -21.95
N PRO A 1102 -49.09 -27.05 -20.99
CA PRO A 1102 -48.67 -26.99 -19.58
C PRO A 1102 -47.39 -27.87 -19.34
N ALA A 1103 -47.00 -28.41 -18.17
CA ALA A 1103 -47.53 -28.46 -16.80
C ALA A 1103 -46.40 -28.75 -15.76
N MET A 1104 -46.68 -28.47 -14.47
CA MET A 1104 -46.02 -29.00 -13.25
C MET A 1104 -44.51 -28.73 -13.05
N SER A 1105 -43.99 -28.60 -11.83
CA SER A 1105 -44.61 -28.61 -10.48
C SER A 1105 -43.86 -27.64 -9.55
N GLU A 1106 -44.58 -27.14 -8.53
CA GLU A 1106 -44.19 -26.86 -7.13
C GLU A 1106 -42.70 -26.64 -6.75
N GLU A 1107 -42.33 -25.73 -5.83
CA GLU A 1107 -43.13 -24.87 -4.94
C GLU A 1107 -42.30 -23.66 -4.44
N ALA A 1108 -42.97 -22.61 -3.95
CA ALA A 1108 -42.29 -21.44 -3.38
C ALA A 1108 -43.19 -20.68 -2.39
N GLU A 1109 -42.82 -20.69 -1.10
CA GLU A 1109 -43.54 -19.93 -0.06
C GLU A 1109 -42.64 -19.02 0.80
N LYS A 1110 -42.89 -17.72 0.65
CA LYS A 1110 -42.95 -16.70 1.73
C LYS A 1110 -44.46 -16.32 1.80
N PRO A 1111 -45.06 -15.96 2.97
CA PRO A 1111 -44.66 -14.86 3.87
C PRO A 1111 -44.66 -15.34 5.36
N SER A 1112 -44.86 -14.56 6.45
CA SER A 1112 -45.16 -13.14 6.66
C SER A 1112 -44.60 -12.55 7.96
N GLU A 1113 -44.16 -11.29 7.86
CA GLU A 1113 -44.40 -10.13 8.73
C GLU A 1113 -44.89 -10.29 10.20
N CYS A 1114 -44.27 -9.46 11.07
CA CYS A 1114 -44.78 -8.92 12.35
C CYS A 1114 -44.99 -9.92 13.52
N GLN A 1115 -44.91 -9.51 14.80
CA GLN A 1115 -45.02 -8.16 15.36
C GLN A 1115 -44.23 -8.00 16.69
N GLN A 1116 -43.64 -6.82 16.91
CA GLN A 1116 -43.25 -6.18 18.19
C GLN A 1116 -42.93 -7.06 19.43
N GLN A 1117 -41.65 -7.13 19.80
CA GLN A 1117 -41.12 -6.40 20.97
C GLN A 1117 -39.62 -6.11 20.84
#